data_AF-A0A2E2J8E9-F1
#
_entry.id   AF-A0A2E2J8E9-F1
#
_cell.length_a   1.000
_cell.length_b   1.000
_cell.length_c   1.000
_cell.angle_alpha   90.00
_cell.angle_beta   90.00
_cell.angle_gamma   90.00
#
_symmetry.space_group_name_H-M   'P 1'
#
loop_
_entity.id
_entity.type
_entity.pdbx_description
1 polymer ?
#
loop_
_entity_poly.entity_id
_entity_poly.type
_entity_poly.pdbx_seq_one_letter_code
_entity_poly.pdbx_strand_id
1 'polypeptide(L)'
;MPLLPRPDAEARLVKLRTLLHDTVMVLADCEGDQRLSQLRKLVGLLRPTRREAERPALRLAQLALVLRTDSDARRALRAALLALLAEKHSVHLFSDAGVLSSEGFSSSLSRRIWHRVLPDVVNTDYLKDVLGQLFDRHDDHVWMAAAGEDTWLDLVRAIDIDHGARHDKGKLALQIVSAIEVLSYRITSIGLEPELVRNYPAIERHESPFLTQNAEVRSFVDEWRRAATDKRDPQLDSRQIDVLLEQCTEIISKIRRQARKTGASVSLTYQLVRLEQSIDRFRQLMRLLEAPPAERNPLAVALFFELVIAENRRYSLGDLFSQNIELLAQRVTGSAGRMGEKYIANSRTEFWALLRGALGAGFFIALMAGTKLLFNFDPHPPIVTAFVNSMIYGLGFVLIYLVGFTVATKQPAMTAATIAASIRSTEEQPDRLEGLANLVVATLRSQVIAIIGNLILAFVTAALVGYLIWTYGHAHFLPTAKAEHLLEELDPFRSAAIAHAAIAGICLFFSGLISGYFDNRAAYTRIPERIAQRPRLRRWLGKDRARALGDYIGHHLGGIAGNFFFGCMLGSMGTLGYILGLPLDIRHIAFAAANYAYALVSLDWAVLGPVAVWSGLGVLVIGATNLAISFGLALFVAMRAQRVKFTEGRRLAWLLMGRFLRQPHRFIWPPKHQDTDISEVIDTVAHRAIGSQRPGGA
;
A
#
# COMPACT_ATOMS: atom_id res chain seq x y z
N MET A 1 -46.60 14.28 34.34
CA MET A 1 -45.41 14.45 35.20
C MET A 1 -44.53 15.51 34.53
N PRO A 2 -44.41 16.74 35.08
CA PRO A 2 -43.59 17.76 34.45
C PRO A 2 -42.12 17.39 34.63
N LEU A 3 -41.37 17.48 33.53
CA LEU A 3 -39.92 17.29 33.50
C LEU A 3 -39.27 18.26 34.49
N LEU A 4 -38.66 17.73 35.54
CA LEU A 4 -37.77 18.48 36.43
C LEU A 4 -36.72 19.23 35.58
N PRO A 5 -36.44 20.51 35.88
CA PRO A 5 -35.41 21.27 35.17
C PRO A 5 -34.05 20.60 35.39
N ARG A 6 -33.32 20.29 34.31
CA ARG A 6 -31.97 19.66 34.38
C ARG A 6 -31.04 20.54 35.24
N PRO A 7 -30.70 20.16 36.47
CA PRO A 7 -29.84 20.96 37.33
C PRO A 7 -28.41 20.46 37.14
N ASP A 8 -27.68 20.86 36.08
CA ASP A 8 -26.45 20.07 35.86
C ASP A 8 -25.35 20.60 34.94
N ALA A 9 -25.51 21.64 34.12
CA ALA A 9 -24.39 22.07 33.26
C ALA A 9 -23.31 22.85 34.04
N GLU A 10 -23.72 23.88 34.78
CA GLU A 10 -22.81 24.70 35.58
C GLU A 10 -22.23 23.93 36.78
N ALA A 11 -23.06 23.18 37.50
CA ALA A 11 -22.61 22.33 38.60
C ALA A 11 -21.55 21.30 38.16
N ARG A 12 -21.68 20.74 36.94
CA ARG A 12 -20.66 19.85 36.36
C ARG A 12 -19.37 20.58 35.99
N LEU A 13 -19.45 21.82 35.50
CA LEU A 13 -18.26 22.63 35.22
C LEU A 13 -17.51 23.03 36.49
N VAL A 14 -18.24 23.40 37.55
CA VAL A 14 -17.65 23.67 38.88
C VAL A 14 -16.95 22.43 39.39
N LYS A 15 -17.63 21.27 39.38
CA LYS A 15 -17.04 19.99 39.79
C LYS A 15 -15.80 19.61 38.97
N LEU A 16 -15.84 19.78 37.65
CA LEU A 16 -14.70 19.55 36.77
C LEU A 16 -13.52 20.47 37.14
N ARG A 17 -13.79 21.76 37.40
CA ARG A 17 -12.77 22.73 37.78
C ARG A 17 -12.10 22.37 39.10
N THR A 18 -12.87 21.98 40.11
CA THR A 18 -12.34 21.49 41.39
C THR A 18 -11.48 20.26 41.17
N LEU A 19 -11.95 19.28 40.39
CA LEU A 19 -11.17 18.07 40.09
C LEU A 19 -9.86 18.38 39.34
N LEU A 20 -9.88 19.31 38.37
CA LEU A 20 -8.69 19.74 37.65
C LEU A 20 -7.70 20.44 38.58
N HIS A 21 -8.18 21.35 39.43
CA HIS A 21 -7.38 22.06 40.43
C HIS A 21 -6.73 21.09 41.41
N ASP A 22 -7.52 20.22 42.06
CA ASP A 22 -7.01 19.22 43.01
C ASP A 22 -5.96 18.31 42.36
N THR A 23 -6.20 17.90 41.10
CA THR A 23 -5.26 17.05 40.36
C THR A 23 -3.95 17.78 40.07
N VAL A 24 -4.00 19.07 39.73
CA VAL A 24 -2.82 19.90 39.46
C VAL A 24 -2.05 20.20 40.76
N MET A 25 -2.73 20.49 41.86
CA MET A 25 -2.06 20.82 43.13
C MET A 25 -1.24 19.64 43.67
N VAL A 26 -1.73 18.42 43.50
CA VAL A 26 -0.96 17.20 43.85
C VAL A 26 0.35 17.08 43.05
N LEU A 27 0.47 17.70 41.86
CA LEU A 27 1.73 17.67 41.10
C LEU A 27 2.88 18.39 41.80
N ALA A 28 2.59 19.34 42.71
CA ALA A 28 3.62 20.10 43.43
C ALA A 28 4.49 19.19 44.31
N ASP A 29 3.89 18.12 44.85
CA ASP A 29 4.53 17.20 45.81
C ASP A 29 4.97 15.88 45.18
N CYS A 30 4.70 15.68 43.88
CA CYS A 30 4.99 14.43 43.18
C CYS A 30 6.39 14.41 42.53
N GLU A 31 7.13 13.33 42.79
CA GLU A 31 8.42 13.02 42.15
C GLU A 31 8.35 11.76 41.29
N GLY A 32 9.25 11.65 40.30
CA GLY A 32 9.43 10.45 39.47
C GLY A 32 8.14 9.87 38.89
N ASP A 33 7.88 8.59 39.16
CA ASP A 33 6.72 7.86 38.62
C ASP A 33 5.37 8.34 39.19
N GLN A 34 5.34 8.91 40.41
CA GLN A 34 4.12 9.48 40.97
C GLN A 34 3.67 10.68 40.13
N ARG A 35 4.61 11.53 39.68
CA ARG A 35 4.35 12.66 38.80
C ARG A 35 3.75 12.19 37.47
N LEU A 36 4.30 11.13 36.88
CA LEU A 36 3.78 10.54 35.64
C LEU A 36 2.35 10.02 35.82
N SER A 37 2.09 9.27 36.90
CA SER A 37 0.75 8.75 37.19
C SER A 37 -0.29 9.88 37.32
N GLN A 38 0.11 11.00 37.94
CA GLN A 38 -0.76 12.15 38.14
C GLN A 38 -0.97 12.95 36.85
N LEU A 39 0.06 13.11 36.01
CA LEU A 39 -0.08 13.70 34.68
C LEU A 39 -0.99 12.83 33.79
N ARG A 40 -0.90 11.50 33.88
CA ARG A 40 -1.81 10.59 33.17
C ARG A 40 -3.26 10.78 33.62
N LYS A 41 -3.48 10.96 34.93
CA LYS A 41 -4.81 11.28 35.48
C LYS A 41 -5.32 12.62 34.95
N LEU A 42 -4.47 13.64 34.88
CA LEU A 42 -4.80 14.94 34.30
C LEU A 42 -5.22 14.82 32.83
N VAL A 43 -4.43 14.14 32.00
CA VAL A 43 -4.79 13.88 30.58
C VAL A 43 -6.11 13.12 30.47
N GLY A 44 -6.33 12.12 31.34
CA GLY A 44 -7.61 11.42 31.46
C GLY A 44 -8.80 12.33 31.75
N LEU A 45 -8.63 13.36 32.58
CA LEU A 45 -9.66 14.37 32.84
C LEU A 45 -9.87 15.31 31.66
N LEU A 46 -8.84 15.62 30.89
CA LEU A 46 -8.93 16.50 29.72
C LEU A 46 -9.67 15.87 28.53
N ARG A 47 -9.66 14.54 28.42
CA ARG A 47 -10.37 13.82 27.34
C ARG A 47 -11.88 14.14 27.36
N PRO A 48 -12.47 14.56 26.22
CA PRO A 48 -13.90 14.82 26.14
C PRO A 48 -14.70 13.54 26.43
N THR A 49 -15.78 13.67 27.20
CA THR A 49 -16.74 12.56 27.35
C THR A 49 -17.64 12.47 26.13
N ARG A 50 -18.33 11.32 25.95
CA ARG A 50 -19.32 11.14 24.87
C ARG A 50 -20.39 12.24 24.83
N ARG A 51 -20.69 12.87 25.97
CA ARG A 51 -21.67 13.97 26.10
C ARG A 51 -21.12 15.33 25.70
N GLU A 52 -19.79 15.48 25.64
CA GLU A 52 -19.08 16.70 25.30
C GLU A 52 -18.42 16.59 23.91
N ALA A 53 -18.81 15.60 23.10
CA ALA A 53 -18.26 15.36 21.78
C ALA A 53 -18.41 16.58 20.84
N GLU A 54 -19.45 17.38 21.04
CA GLU A 54 -19.70 18.64 20.31
C GLU A 54 -18.91 19.85 20.87
N ARG A 55 -18.23 19.69 22.01
CA ARG A 55 -17.42 20.74 22.67
C ARG A 55 -16.05 20.20 23.09
N PRO A 56 -15.23 19.73 22.14
CA PRO A 56 -13.94 19.09 22.42
C PRO A 56 -12.94 20.00 23.16
N ALA A 57 -13.05 21.32 22.98
CA ALA A 57 -12.19 22.32 23.62
C ALA A 57 -12.54 22.61 25.09
N LEU A 58 -13.74 22.24 25.56
CA LEU A 58 -14.29 22.72 26.83
C LEU A 58 -13.38 22.44 28.03
N ARG A 59 -12.86 21.22 28.14
CA ARG A 59 -12.07 20.79 29.30
C ARG A 59 -10.67 21.41 29.31
N LEU A 60 -10.04 21.58 28.14
CA LEU A 60 -8.78 22.31 28.00
C LEU A 60 -8.95 23.77 28.41
N ALA A 61 -10.03 24.42 27.95
CA ALA A 61 -10.34 25.80 28.34
C ALA A 61 -10.59 25.94 29.85
N GLN A 62 -11.23 24.94 30.49
CA GLN A 62 -11.37 24.94 31.95
C GLN A 62 -10.02 24.81 32.67
N LEU A 63 -9.11 23.97 32.17
CA LEU A 63 -7.75 23.88 32.74
C LEU A 63 -7.00 25.21 32.58
N ALA A 64 -7.03 25.82 31.39
CA ALA A 64 -6.40 27.12 31.16
C ALA A 64 -6.94 28.19 32.13
N LEU A 65 -8.25 28.17 32.41
CA LEU A 65 -8.87 29.07 33.39
C LEU A 65 -8.39 28.81 34.83
N VAL A 66 -8.25 27.55 35.26
CA VAL A 66 -7.65 27.20 36.56
C VAL A 66 -6.24 27.79 36.69
N LEU A 67 -5.39 27.57 35.69
CA LEU A 67 -4.01 28.07 35.71
C LEU A 67 -3.92 29.61 35.65
N ARG A 68 -4.91 30.28 35.07
CA ARG A 68 -4.99 31.75 35.06
C ARG A 68 -5.41 32.33 36.39
N THR A 69 -6.32 31.64 37.09
CA THR A 69 -6.91 32.10 38.35
C THR A 69 -6.06 31.75 39.56
N ASP A 70 -5.27 30.67 39.49
CA ASP A 70 -4.42 30.21 40.59
C ASP A 70 -2.94 30.13 40.16
N SER A 71 -2.10 30.97 40.79
CA SER A 71 -0.65 31.02 40.53
C SER A 71 0.09 29.77 41.02
N ASP A 72 -0.40 29.10 42.05
CA ASP A 72 0.23 27.92 42.63
C ASP A 72 -0.02 26.71 41.75
N ALA A 73 -1.26 26.55 41.28
CA ALA A 73 -1.60 25.54 40.28
C ALA A 73 -0.78 25.73 38.99
N ARG A 74 -0.61 26.99 38.54
CA ARG A 74 0.27 27.31 37.39
C ARG A 74 1.70 26.86 37.63
N ARG A 75 2.28 27.23 38.78
CA ARG A 75 3.66 26.87 39.14
C ARG A 75 3.85 25.36 39.23
N ALA A 76 2.90 24.64 39.86
CA ALA A 76 2.94 23.20 40.02
C ALA A 76 2.96 22.47 38.67
N LEU A 77 2.02 22.79 37.77
CA LEU A 77 1.97 22.16 36.44
C LEU A 77 3.20 22.52 35.60
N ARG A 78 3.63 23.79 35.61
CA ARG A 78 4.83 24.24 34.87
C ARG A 78 6.08 23.51 35.34
N ALA A 79 6.31 23.42 36.64
CA ALA A 79 7.45 22.72 37.22
C ALA A 79 7.41 21.23 36.87
N ALA A 80 6.25 20.58 37.00
CA ALA A 80 6.10 19.16 36.67
C ALA A 80 6.40 18.86 35.19
N LEU A 81 5.94 19.70 34.26
CA LEU A 81 6.20 19.54 32.83
C LEU A 81 7.67 19.78 32.49
N LEU A 82 8.28 20.85 33.02
CA LEU A 82 9.70 21.15 32.79
C LEU A 82 10.61 20.07 33.37
N ALA A 83 10.31 19.58 34.58
CA ALA A 83 11.03 18.47 35.18
C ALA A 83 10.91 17.20 34.34
N LEU A 84 9.72 16.87 33.84
CA LEU A 84 9.53 15.72 32.96
C LEU A 84 10.37 15.83 31.67
N LEU A 85 10.40 17.01 31.05
CA LEU A 85 11.17 17.27 29.83
C LEU A 85 12.69 17.28 30.08
N ALA A 86 13.13 17.69 31.27
CA ALA A 86 14.54 17.82 31.62
C ALA A 86 15.16 16.53 32.21
N GLU A 87 14.39 15.75 32.97
CA GLU A 87 14.81 14.49 33.61
C GLU A 87 14.81 13.31 32.63
N LYS A 88 13.84 13.25 31.73
CA LYS A 88 13.68 12.13 30.80
C LYS A 88 14.50 12.33 29.54
N HIS A 89 14.94 11.24 28.92
CA HIS A 89 15.66 11.27 27.65
C HIS A 89 14.68 11.61 26.50
N SER A 90 14.71 12.86 26.02
CA SER A 90 13.84 13.34 24.93
C SER A 90 14.45 13.22 23.53
N VAL A 91 15.75 12.93 23.42
CA VAL A 91 16.47 12.83 22.13
C VAL A 91 15.74 11.92 21.15
N HIS A 92 15.38 10.70 21.58
CA HIS A 92 14.65 9.75 20.75
C HIS A 92 13.22 10.17 20.41
N LEU A 93 12.54 10.92 21.29
CA LEU A 93 11.23 11.47 20.96
C LEU A 93 11.37 12.47 19.80
N PHE A 94 12.35 13.36 19.87
CA PHE A 94 12.57 14.37 18.85
C PHE A 94 13.18 13.83 17.55
N SER A 95 14.02 12.79 17.61
CA SER A 95 14.69 12.22 16.44
C SER A 95 13.94 11.05 15.77
N ASP A 96 13.16 10.27 16.52
CA ASP A 96 12.63 8.98 16.03
C ASP A 96 11.11 8.96 15.91
N ALA A 97 10.38 9.71 16.73
CA ALA A 97 8.93 9.71 16.67
C ALA A 97 8.45 10.32 15.35
N GLY A 98 7.61 9.57 14.63
CA GLY A 98 7.07 9.97 13.33
C GLY A 98 8.02 9.70 12.15
N VAL A 99 9.24 9.22 12.42
CA VAL A 99 10.21 8.81 11.42
C VAL A 99 10.17 7.29 11.25
N LEU A 100 10.26 6.79 10.01
CA LEU A 100 10.40 5.36 9.74
C LEU A 100 11.64 4.78 10.44
N SER A 101 11.53 3.54 10.93
CA SER A 101 12.60 2.89 11.70
C SER A 101 13.86 2.66 10.85
N SER A 102 15.01 2.44 11.51
CA SER A 102 16.22 2.00 10.81
C SER A 102 16.10 0.60 10.22
N GLU A 103 15.29 -0.24 10.85
CA GLU A 103 14.97 -1.57 10.36
C GLU A 103 14.20 -1.52 9.03
N GLY A 104 14.52 -2.42 8.10
CA GLY A 104 13.84 -2.48 6.80
C GLY A 104 12.32 -2.67 6.89
N PHE A 105 11.64 -2.56 5.74
CA PHE A 105 10.18 -2.68 5.68
C PHE A 105 9.64 -4.00 6.27
N SER A 106 10.30 -5.13 6.00
CA SER A 106 9.84 -6.46 6.44
C SER A 106 9.90 -6.63 7.96
N SER A 107 10.98 -6.20 8.59
CA SER A 107 11.14 -6.21 10.04
C SER A 107 10.20 -5.21 10.71
N SER A 108 10.01 -4.02 10.12
CA SER A 108 8.99 -3.06 10.57
C SER A 108 7.58 -3.66 10.55
N LEU A 109 7.23 -4.38 9.48
CA LEU A 109 5.93 -5.05 9.33
C LEU A 109 5.78 -6.18 10.37
N SER A 110 6.81 -7.04 10.49
CA SER A 110 6.86 -8.13 11.46
C SER A 110 6.66 -7.61 12.89
N ARG A 111 7.42 -6.57 13.28
CA ARG A 111 7.33 -5.96 14.61
C ARG A 111 5.93 -5.45 14.92
N ARG A 112 5.25 -4.78 13.96
CA ARG A 112 3.88 -4.29 14.16
C ARG A 112 2.85 -5.42 14.26
N ILE A 113 3.06 -6.54 13.56
CA ILE A 113 2.21 -7.73 13.68
C ILE A 113 2.41 -8.36 15.07
N TRP A 114 3.67 -8.59 15.47
CA TRP A 114 4.00 -9.18 16.76
C TRP A 114 3.62 -8.32 17.94
N HIS A 115 3.69 -6.99 17.84
CA HIS A 115 3.26 -6.07 18.90
C HIS A 115 1.79 -6.25 19.29
N ARG A 116 0.91 -6.71 18.38
CA ARG A 116 -0.49 -7.04 18.72
C ARG A 116 -0.62 -8.30 19.57
N VAL A 117 0.35 -9.20 19.48
CA VAL A 117 0.39 -10.46 20.22
C VAL A 117 1.17 -10.29 21.53
N LEU A 118 2.29 -9.56 21.47
CA LEU A 118 3.20 -9.32 22.58
C LEU A 118 3.75 -7.87 22.49
N PRO A 119 3.19 -6.93 23.26
CA PRO A 119 3.63 -5.53 23.26
C PRO A 119 5.08 -5.35 23.76
N ASP A 120 5.72 -4.25 23.34
CA ASP A 120 7.08 -3.92 23.76
C ASP A 120 7.13 -3.52 25.25
N VAL A 121 8.26 -3.74 25.91
CA VAL A 121 8.49 -3.29 27.29
C VAL A 121 8.59 -1.76 27.32
N VAL A 122 7.86 -1.15 28.26
CA VAL A 122 7.82 0.31 28.42
C VAL A 122 8.96 0.77 29.31
N ASN A 123 9.80 1.70 28.82
CA ASN A 123 10.87 2.28 29.62
C ASN A 123 10.57 3.75 29.95
N THR A 124 10.24 4.03 31.21
CA THR A 124 9.85 5.36 31.70
C THR A 124 11.00 6.36 31.75
N ASP A 125 12.24 5.97 31.46
CA ASP A 125 13.38 6.90 31.30
C ASP A 125 13.31 7.65 29.97
N TYR A 126 12.64 7.09 28.96
CA TYR A 126 12.49 7.73 27.66
C TYR A 126 11.18 8.50 27.56
N LEU A 127 11.26 9.77 27.16
CA LEU A 127 10.09 10.64 27.03
C LEU A 127 9.08 10.12 25.97
N LYS A 128 9.55 9.36 24.97
CA LYS A 128 8.70 8.72 23.96
C LYS A 128 7.68 7.74 24.59
N ASP A 129 8.15 6.94 25.53
CA ASP A 129 7.35 5.89 26.18
C ASP A 129 6.43 6.54 27.23
N VAL A 130 6.92 7.59 27.91
CA VAL A 130 6.11 8.47 28.76
C VAL A 130 4.96 9.10 27.97
N LEU A 131 5.22 9.64 26.78
CA LEU A 131 4.18 10.23 25.92
C LEU A 131 3.14 9.17 25.52
N GLY A 132 3.59 7.96 25.19
CA GLY A 132 2.71 6.82 24.90
C GLY A 132 1.83 6.40 26.08
N GLN A 133 2.32 6.53 27.33
CA GLN A 133 1.50 6.30 28.53
C GLN A 133 0.52 7.43 28.83
N LEU A 134 0.89 8.69 28.56
CA LEU A 134 0.02 9.84 28.75
C LEU A 134 -1.15 9.83 27.74
N PHE A 135 -0.84 9.55 26.48
CA PHE A 135 -1.80 9.46 25.37
C PHE A 135 -2.00 8.01 24.91
N ASP A 136 -2.44 7.17 25.85
CA ASP A 136 -2.57 5.71 25.68
C ASP A 136 -3.69 5.27 24.72
N ARG A 137 -4.56 6.16 24.26
CA ARG A 137 -5.63 5.82 23.32
C ARG A 137 -5.21 6.16 21.89
N HIS A 138 -5.35 5.19 20.98
CA HIS A 138 -5.01 5.35 19.57
C HIS A 138 -5.74 6.52 18.85
N ASP A 139 -6.88 6.95 19.38
CA ASP A 139 -7.73 8.04 18.88
C ASP A 139 -7.56 9.35 19.66
N ASP A 140 -6.58 9.47 20.56
CA ASP A 140 -6.35 10.70 21.32
C ASP A 140 -6.09 11.90 20.40
N HIS A 141 -5.32 11.71 19.34
CA HIS A 141 -5.10 12.74 18.32
C HIS A 141 -6.39 13.34 17.72
N VAL A 142 -7.51 12.59 17.70
CA VAL A 142 -8.79 13.05 17.11
C VAL A 142 -9.39 14.17 17.96
N TRP A 143 -9.48 13.99 19.27
CA TRP A 143 -10.05 15.02 20.14
C TRP A 143 -9.10 16.20 20.31
N MET A 144 -7.80 15.96 20.31
CA MET A 144 -6.80 17.03 20.37
C MET A 144 -6.95 17.95 19.17
N ALA A 145 -7.06 17.38 17.96
CA ALA A 145 -7.25 18.15 16.73
C ALA A 145 -8.60 18.86 16.73
N ALA A 146 -9.65 18.20 17.20
CA ALA A 146 -10.99 18.78 17.29
C ALA A 146 -11.09 19.96 18.28
N ALA A 147 -10.23 20.00 19.31
CA ALA A 147 -10.17 21.12 20.25
C ALA A 147 -9.63 22.42 19.64
N GLY A 148 -8.97 22.35 18.48
CA GLY A 148 -8.43 23.50 17.77
C GLY A 148 -7.11 24.02 18.34
N GLU A 149 -6.24 24.52 17.45
CA GLU A 149 -4.91 25.02 17.79
C GLU A 149 -4.96 26.19 18.78
N ASP A 150 -5.92 27.11 18.62
CA ASP A 150 -6.09 28.28 19.49
C ASP A 150 -6.28 27.91 20.97
N THR A 151 -7.04 26.84 21.25
CA THR A 151 -7.28 26.37 22.62
C THR A 151 -6.00 25.83 23.25
N TRP A 152 -5.17 25.14 22.47
CA TRP A 152 -3.87 24.64 22.93
C TRP A 152 -2.88 25.78 23.14
N LEU A 153 -2.85 26.76 22.24
CA LEU A 153 -2.08 27.98 22.42
C LEU A 153 -2.51 28.76 23.66
N ASP A 154 -3.82 28.82 23.94
CA ASP A 154 -4.36 29.43 25.15
C ASP A 154 -3.88 28.72 26.43
N LEU A 155 -3.87 27.37 26.41
CA LEU A 155 -3.35 26.55 27.49
C LEU A 155 -1.83 26.73 27.68
N VAL A 156 -1.04 26.72 26.60
CA VAL A 156 0.42 26.94 26.68
C VAL A 156 0.73 28.32 27.25
N ARG A 157 0.00 29.36 26.83
CA ARG A 157 0.09 30.70 27.42
C ARG A 157 -0.30 30.71 28.90
N ALA A 158 -1.30 29.94 29.31
CA ALA A 158 -1.72 29.83 30.71
C ALA A 158 -0.70 29.07 31.59
N ILE A 159 0.03 28.10 31.03
CA ILE A 159 1.14 27.40 31.71
C ILE A 159 2.33 28.34 31.90
N ASP A 160 2.57 29.25 30.94
CA ASP A 160 3.59 30.29 31.02
C ASP A 160 5.00 29.68 31.24
N ILE A 161 5.40 28.81 30.31
CA ILE A 161 6.69 28.08 30.35
C ILE A 161 7.88 29.06 30.39
N ASP A 162 7.75 30.24 29.79
CA ASP A 162 8.79 31.27 29.74
C ASP A 162 9.16 31.86 31.12
N HIS A 163 8.34 31.69 32.15
CA HIS A 163 8.69 32.01 33.55
C HIS A 163 9.21 30.80 34.36
N GLY A 164 9.42 29.64 33.73
CA GLY A 164 10.06 28.47 34.34
C GLY A 164 11.56 28.63 34.56
N ALA A 165 12.17 27.71 35.32
CA ALA A 165 13.59 27.75 35.67
C ALA A 165 14.50 27.75 34.43
N ARG A 166 15.49 28.67 34.41
CA ARG A 166 16.45 28.82 33.30
C ARG A 166 17.25 27.55 33.04
N HIS A 167 17.56 26.80 34.10
CA HIS A 167 18.29 25.54 34.05
C HIS A 167 17.57 24.45 33.23
N ASP A 168 16.29 24.22 33.50
CA ASP A 168 15.51 23.16 32.84
C ASP A 168 15.28 23.49 31.35
N LYS A 169 15.09 24.76 31.03
CA LYS A 169 15.03 25.24 29.64
C LYS A 169 16.34 25.02 28.89
N GLY A 170 17.48 25.31 29.53
CA GLY A 170 18.79 25.07 28.95
C GLY A 170 19.03 23.58 28.67
N LYS A 171 18.63 22.71 29.60
CA LYS A 171 18.66 21.25 29.40
C LYS A 171 17.80 20.81 28.22
N LEU A 172 16.56 21.29 28.13
CA LEU A 172 15.68 20.97 27.00
C LEU A 172 16.29 21.41 25.66
N ALA A 173 16.82 22.63 25.59
CA ALA A 173 17.51 23.12 24.40
C ALA A 173 18.68 22.21 23.99
N LEU A 174 19.52 21.80 24.94
CA LEU A 174 20.62 20.86 24.69
C LEU A 174 20.14 19.48 24.22
N GLN A 175 19.00 19.00 24.70
CA GLN A 175 18.42 17.74 24.21
C GLN A 175 17.87 17.89 22.77
N ILE A 176 17.29 19.03 22.41
CA ILE A 176 16.89 19.34 21.02
C ILE A 176 18.12 19.41 20.11
N VAL A 177 19.18 20.10 20.53
CA VAL A 177 20.46 20.17 19.79
C VAL A 177 21.06 18.77 19.60
N SER A 178 20.98 17.92 20.62
CA SER A 178 21.43 16.51 20.51
C SER A 178 20.58 15.69 19.53
N ALA A 179 19.26 15.94 19.46
CA ALA A 179 18.38 15.30 18.48
C ALA A 179 18.70 15.76 17.04
N ILE A 180 19.01 17.05 16.85
CA ILE A 180 19.48 17.62 15.58
C ILE A 180 20.79 16.93 15.14
N GLU A 181 21.75 16.74 16.07
CA GLU A 181 22.99 16.00 15.80
C GLU A 181 22.71 14.56 15.33
N VAL A 182 21.83 13.83 16.04
CA VAL A 182 21.42 12.45 15.67
C VAL A 182 20.75 12.41 14.29
N LEU A 183 19.87 13.37 13.99
CA LEU A 183 19.21 13.47 12.68
C LEU A 183 20.23 13.77 11.57
N SER A 184 21.22 14.62 11.83
CA SER A 184 22.29 14.92 10.87
C SER A 184 23.10 13.66 10.51
N TYR A 185 23.56 12.89 11.50
CA TYR A 185 24.27 11.63 11.22
C TYR A 185 23.40 10.64 10.44
N ARG A 186 22.09 10.60 10.74
CA ARG A 186 21.13 9.75 10.03
C ARG A 186 20.98 10.18 8.57
N ILE A 187 20.83 11.48 8.32
CA ILE A 187 20.75 12.05 6.97
C ILE A 187 21.99 11.67 6.16
N THR A 188 23.19 11.79 6.74
CA THR A 188 24.45 11.37 6.12
C THR A 188 24.47 9.87 5.84
N SER A 189 24.15 9.04 6.84
CA SER A 189 24.19 7.58 6.71
C SER A 189 23.25 7.09 5.61
N ILE A 190 22.00 7.58 5.57
CA ILE A 190 21.04 7.18 4.53
C ILE A 190 21.46 7.75 3.17
N GLY A 191 21.92 9.00 3.12
CA GLY A 191 22.31 9.69 1.88
C GLY A 191 23.44 9.01 1.11
N LEU A 192 24.30 8.26 1.81
CA LEU A 192 25.44 7.53 1.25
C LEU A 192 25.20 6.02 1.10
N GLU A 193 23.98 5.54 1.32
CA GLU A 193 23.63 4.13 1.10
C GLU A 193 23.88 3.72 -0.36
N PRO A 194 24.42 2.51 -0.62
CA PRO A 194 24.74 2.06 -1.98
C PRO A 194 23.53 2.08 -2.93
N GLU A 195 22.32 1.92 -2.41
CA GLU A 195 21.09 1.99 -3.20
C GLU A 195 20.82 3.40 -3.76
N LEU A 196 21.11 4.45 -2.99
CA LEU A 196 20.96 5.85 -3.41
C LEU A 196 22.07 6.23 -4.39
N VAL A 197 23.32 5.88 -4.06
CA VAL A 197 24.50 6.13 -4.92
C VAL A 197 24.35 5.44 -6.28
N ARG A 198 23.89 4.18 -6.31
CA ARG A 198 23.65 3.44 -7.56
C ARG A 198 22.60 4.11 -8.44
N ASN A 199 21.61 4.78 -7.85
CA ASN A 199 20.55 5.48 -8.58
C ASN A 199 21.02 6.85 -9.07
N TYR A 200 21.79 7.57 -8.25
CA TYR A 200 22.35 8.89 -8.58
C TYR A 200 23.84 8.96 -8.22
N PRO A 201 24.75 8.46 -9.10
CA PRO A 201 26.18 8.41 -8.81
C PRO A 201 26.85 9.77 -8.63
N ALA A 202 26.17 10.86 -8.98
CA ALA A 202 26.66 12.22 -8.78
C ALA A 202 26.79 12.60 -7.30
N ILE A 203 26.17 11.85 -6.37
CA ILE A 203 26.33 12.01 -4.91
C ILE A 203 27.81 11.93 -4.48
N GLU A 204 28.61 11.11 -5.18
CA GLU A 204 30.02 10.87 -4.85
C GLU A 204 31.00 11.71 -5.71
N ARG A 205 30.52 12.40 -6.75
CA ARG A 205 31.41 13.10 -7.69
C ARG A 205 31.92 14.45 -7.17
N HIS A 206 31.21 15.05 -6.22
CA HIS A 206 31.55 16.33 -5.56
C HIS A 206 31.48 16.11 -4.04
N GLU A 207 31.91 17.09 -3.24
CA GLU A 207 31.60 17.07 -1.80
C GLU A 207 30.08 16.89 -1.62
N SER A 208 29.71 15.75 -1.02
CA SER A 208 28.32 15.37 -0.91
C SER A 208 27.60 16.31 0.06
N PRO A 209 26.48 16.96 -0.32
CA PRO A 209 25.73 17.82 0.61
C PRO A 209 25.32 17.09 1.89
N PHE A 210 25.14 15.76 1.82
CA PHE A 210 24.86 14.89 2.97
C PHE A 210 26.01 14.82 3.98
N LEU A 211 27.26 14.92 3.52
CA LEU A 211 28.46 14.97 4.37
C LEU A 211 28.69 16.39 4.88
N THR A 212 28.65 17.38 3.98
CA THR A 212 28.93 18.78 4.32
C THR A 212 27.93 19.33 5.35
N GLN A 213 26.64 18.98 5.27
CA GLN A 213 25.67 19.37 6.29
C GLN A 213 26.05 18.86 7.68
N ASN A 214 26.64 17.67 7.80
CA ASN A 214 27.02 17.13 9.10
C ASN A 214 28.20 17.89 9.71
N ALA A 215 29.16 18.31 8.90
CA ALA A 215 30.27 19.14 9.36
C ALA A 215 29.77 20.48 9.93
N GLU A 216 28.87 21.16 9.21
CA GLU A 216 28.26 22.42 9.66
C GLU A 216 27.43 22.25 10.94
N VAL A 217 26.63 21.17 11.00
CA VAL A 217 25.82 20.87 12.19
C VAL A 217 26.68 20.57 13.42
N ARG A 218 27.85 19.93 13.27
CA ARG A 218 28.76 19.71 14.39
C ARG A 218 29.31 21.03 14.93
N SER A 219 29.67 21.96 14.04
CA SER A 219 30.08 23.32 14.44
C SER A 219 28.97 24.02 15.23
N PHE A 220 27.73 23.96 14.74
CA PHE A 220 26.54 24.49 15.41
C PHE A 220 26.31 23.87 16.79
N VAL A 221 26.40 22.55 16.92
CA VAL A 221 26.22 21.81 18.17
C VAL A 221 27.30 22.17 19.19
N ASP A 222 28.55 22.27 18.75
CA ASP A 222 29.68 22.63 19.61
C ASP A 222 29.53 24.06 20.15
N GLU A 223 29.07 24.99 19.32
CA GLU A 223 28.79 26.37 19.75
C GLU A 223 27.68 26.43 20.81
N TRP A 224 26.59 25.65 20.64
CA TRP A 224 25.56 25.52 21.67
C TRP A 224 26.09 24.97 23.00
N ARG A 225 26.95 23.96 22.96
CA ARG A 225 27.56 23.37 24.15
C ARG A 225 28.52 24.35 24.84
N ARG A 226 29.32 25.09 24.08
CA ARG A 226 30.22 26.14 24.60
C ARG A 226 29.43 27.27 25.23
N ALA A 227 28.43 27.80 24.53
CA ALA A 227 27.58 28.88 25.04
C ALA A 227 26.87 28.49 26.36
N ALA A 228 26.38 27.25 26.47
CA ALA A 228 25.80 26.73 27.69
C ALA A 228 26.82 26.65 28.85
N THR A 229 28.07 26.28 28.57
CA THR A 229 29.16 26.23 29.55
C THR A 229 29.56 27.63 30.02
N ASP A 230 29.70 28.57 29.07
CA ASP A 230 30.06 29.96 29.30
C ASP A 230 28.91 30.82 29.85
N LYS A 231 27.71 30.24 30.00
CA LYS A 231 26.46 30.92 30.43
C LYS A 231 26.11 32.15 29.58
N ARG A 232 26.42 32.09 28.29
CA ARG A 232 26.08 33.12 27.29
C ARG A 232 25.06 32.58 26.30
N ASP A 233 24.51 33.49 25.51
CA ASP A 233 23.68 33.10 24.37
C ASP A 233 24.58 32.63 23.20
N PRO A 234 24.18 31.59 22.46
CA PRO A 234 24.96 31.07 21.35
C PRO A 234 24.94 32.04 20.15
N GLN A 235 26.07 32.16 19.45
CA GLN A 235 26.16 32.95 18.21
C GLN A 235 25.97 32.00 17.03
N LEU A 236 24.76 31.98 16.49
CA LEU A 236 24.34 31.00 15.49
C LEU A 236 24.32 31.62 14.09
N ASP A 237 24.96 30.95 13.13
CA ASP A 237 24.67 31.11 11.71
C ASP A 237 24.23 29.75 11.14
N SER A 238 22.93 29.59 10.95
CA SER A 238 22.30 28.37 10.44
C SER A 238 22.00 28.42 8.94
N ARG A 239 22.22 29.56 8.27
CA ARG A 239 21.83 29.74 6.86
C ARG A 239 22.49 28.72 5.96
N GLN A 240 23.75 28.39 6.23
CA GLN A 240 24.48 27.39 5.49
C GLN A 240 23.89 25.99 5.65
N ILE A 241 23.43 25.64 6.87
CA ILE A 241 22.75 24.36 7.13
C ILE A 241 21.47 24.28 6.30
N ASP A 242 20.67 25.35 6.27
CA ASP A 242 19.42 25.38 5.49
C ASP A 242 19.66 25.15 4.00
N VAL A 243 20.65 25.84 3.41
CA VAL A 243 21.04 25.66 2.00
C VAL A 243 21.47 24.20 1.73
N LEU A 244 22.28 23.61 2.61
CA LEU A 244 22.73 22.23 2.46
C LEU A 244 21.58 21.22 2.58
N LEU A 245 20.62 21.46 3.48
CA LEU A 245 19.42 20.62 3.58
C LEU A 245 18.52 20.76 2.35
N GLU A 246 18.41 21.95 1.77
CA GLU A 246 17.68 22.16 0.50
C GLU A 246 18.32 21.35 -0.64
N GLN A 247 19.65 21.40 -0.77
CA GLN A 247 20.40 20.58 -1.72
C GLN A 247 20.17 19.08 -1.49
N CYS A 248 20.11 18.62 -0.24
CA CYS A 248 19.75 17.25 0.09
C CYS A 248 18.33 16.90 -0.42
N THR A 249 17.33 17.76 -0.19
CA THR A 249 15.96 17.59 -0.70
C THR A 249 15.92 17.54 -2.24
N GLU A 250 16.72 18.36 -2.92
CA GLU A 250 16.81 18.33 -4.38
C GLU A 250 17.36 17.00 -4.90
N ILE A 251 18.41 16.47 -4.25
CA ILE A 251 19.00 15.17 -4.60
C ILE A 251 17.94 14.07 -4.42
N ILE A 252 17.20 14.07 -3.32
CA ILE A 252 16.09 13.13 -3.09
C ILE A 252 15.07 13.21 -4.22
N SER A 253 14.69 14.42 -4.64
CA SER A 253 13.77 14.65 -5.75
C SER A 253 14.32 14.13 -7.08
N LYS A 254 15.61 14.33 -7.35
CA LYS A 254 16.32 13.79 -8.53
C LYS A 254 16.34 12.25 -8.50
N ILE A 255 16.66 11.64 -7.35
CA ILE A 255 16.62 10.18 -7.15
C ILE A 255 15.20 9.65 -7.36
N ARG A 256 14.16 10.30 -6.81
CA ARG A 256 12.76 9.89 -7.03
C ARG A 256 12.39 9.92 -8.50
N ARG A 257 12.76 10.97 -9.24
CA ARG A 257 12.53 11.06 -10.69
C ARG A 257 13.26 9.94 -11.44
N GLN A 258 14.49 9.62 -11.06
CA GLN A 258 15.26 8.55 -11.69
C GLN A 258 14.76 7.15 -11.31
N ALA A 259 14.38 6.95 -10.04
CA ALA A 259 13.68 5.80 -9.50
C ALA A 259 12.25 5.66 -10.05
N ARG A 260 11.71 6.66 -10.77
CA ARG A 260 10.52 6.58 -11.65
C ARG A 260 10.83 6.23 -13.12
N LYS A 261 12.09 6.35 -13.58
CA LYS A 261 12.57 5.85 -14.88
C LYS A 261 13.15 4.42 -14.85
N THR A 262 14.14 4.13 -14.02
CA THR A 262 14.93 2.86 -14.03
C THR A 262 14.37 1.68 -13.20
N GLY A 263 13.84 1.95 -12.02
CA GLY A 263 13.10 1.04 -11.14
C GLY A 263 13.29 1.49 -9.70
N ALA A 264 12.54 0.95 -8.74
CA ALA A 264 12.81 1.19 -7.32
C ALA A 264 12.68 -0.09 -6.50
N SER A 265 13.60 -0.33 -5.56
CA SER A 265 13.40 -1.35 -4.51
C SER A 265 12.46 -0.81 -3.43
N VAL A 266 11.85 -1.72 -2.68
CA VAL A 266 11.13 -1.39 -1.44
C VAL A 266 12.06 -0.67 -0.48
N SER A 267 13.31 -1.14 -0.38
CA SER A 267 14.36 -0.54 0.46
C SER A 267 14.67 0.91 0.07
N LEU A 268 14.93 1.19 -1.22
CA LEU A 268 15.17 2.55 -1.71
C LEU A 268 13.98 3.47 -1.40
N THR A 269 12.75 2.99 -1.62
CA THR A 269 11.53 3.75 -1.33
C THR A 269 11.47 4.11 0.16
N TYR A 270 11.69 3.13 1.02
CA TYR A 270 11.69 3.27 2.47
C TYR A 270 12.77 4.26 2.95
N GLN A 271 14.00 4.13 2.41
CA GLN A 271 15.12 5.03 2.69
C GLN A 271 14.81 6.47 2.28
N LEU A 272 14.24 6.71 1.09
CA LEU A 272 13.89 8.06 0.63
C LEU A 272 12.82 8.73 1.51
N VAL A 273 11.78 7.99 1.90
CA VAL A 273 10.74 8.52 2.82
C VAL A 273 11.34 8.84 4.18
N ARG A 274 12.16 7.92 4.71
CA ARG A 274 12.83 8.11 6.00
C ARG A 274 13.79 9.30 5.99
N LEU A 275 14.50 9.51 4.87
CA LEU A 275 15.40 10.64 4.68
C LEU A 275 14.65 11.97 4.67
N GLU A 276 13.52 12.07 3.94
CA GLU A 276 12.68 13.27 3.96
C GLU A 276 12.12 13.56 5.35
N GLN A 277 11.55 12.56 6.03
CA GLN A 277 11.04 12.72 7.40
C GLN A 277 12.14 13.20 8.36
N SER A 278 13.37 12.71 8.18
CA SER A 278 14.51 13.13 9.00
C SER A 278 14.90 14.59 8.73
N ILE A 279 14.91 15.01 7.46
CA ILE A 279 15.21 16.41 7.08
C ILE A 279 14.09 17.35 7.56
N ASP A 280 12.83 16.97 7.40
CA ASP A 280 11.70 17.81 7.82
C ASP A 280 11.68 17.98 9.34
N ARG A 281 11.89 16.89 10.09
CA ARG A 281 12.04 16.95 11.55
C ARG A 281 13.24 17.79 11.96
N PHE A 282 14.37 17.67 11.26
CA PHE A 282 15.55 18.50 11.49
C PHE A 282 15.21 19.99 11.36
N ARG A 283 14.56 20.40 10.26
CA ARG A 283 14.13 21.79 10.02
C ARG A 283 13.17 22.29 11.09
N GLN A 284 12.22 21.46 11.53
CA GLN A 284 11.27 21.82 12.60
C GLN A 284 12.00 22.13 13.91
N LEU A 285 12.97 21.31 14.30
CA LEU A 285 13.74 21.51 15.52
C LEU A 285 14.64 22.74 15.45
N MET A 286 15.30 22.99 14.30
CA MET A 286 16.07 24.22 14.06
C MET A 286 15.19 25.46 14.20
N ARG A 287 14.03 25.49 13.53
CA ARG A 287 13.07 26.59 13.65
C ARG A 287 12.63 26.82 15.09
N LEU A 288 12.41 25.77 15.87
CA LEU A 288 12.01 25.90 17.27
C LEU A 288 13.12 26.49 18.17
N LEU A 289 14.40 26.22 17.83
CA LEU A 289 15.55 26.78 18.54
C LEU A 289 15.75 28.26 18.20
N GLU A 290 15.57 28.64 16.93
CA GLU A 290 15.84 29.99 16.43
C GLU A 290 14.65 30.95 16.53
N ALA A 291 13.43 30.42 16.68
CA ALA A 291 12.23 31.23 16.71
C ALA A 291 12.23 32.23 17.88
N PRO A 292 11.77 33.47 17.64
CA PRO A 292 11.56 34.42 18.72
C PRO A 292 10.46 33.92 19.67
N PRO A 293 10.42 34.40 20.93
CA PRO A 293 9.46 33.92 21.94
C PRO A 293 7.99 33.95 21.47
N ALA A 294 7.60 34.94 20.65
CA ALA A 294 6.25 35.07 20.12
C ALA A 294 5.84 33.93 19.16
N GLU A 295 6.79 33.37 18.41
CA GLU A 295 6.55 32.31 17.40
C GLU A 295 6.83 30.91 17.94
N ARG A 296 7.54 30.80 19.07
CA ARG A 296 7.95 29.53 19.66
C ARG A 296 6.77 28.67 20.12
N ASN A 297 5.76 29.28 20.74
CA ASN A 297 4.59 28.54 21.26
C ASN A 297 3.78 27.85 20.15
N PRO A 298 3.42 28.52 19.03
CA PRO A 298 2.85 27.85 17.86
C PRO A 298 3.67 26.68 17.34
N LEU A 299 4.99 26.87 17.17
CA LEU A 299 5.87 25.81 16.69
C LEU A 299 5.93 24.61 17.66
N ALA A 300 5.95 24.88 18.97
CA ALA A 300 5.96 23.85 20.00
C ALA A 300 4.64 23.06 20.03
N VAL A 301 3.50 23.75 19.89
CA VAL A 301 2.18 23.11 19.82
C VAL A 301 2.10 22.23 18.57
N ALA A 302 2.47 22.75 17.40
CA ALA A 302 2.49 21.97 16.16
C ALA A 302 3.37 20.71 16.27
N LEU A 303 4.59 20.86 16.81
CA LEU A 303 5.49 19.73 17.06
C LEU A 303 4.88 18.71 18.03
N PHE A 304 4.27 19.18 19.11
CA PHE A 304 3.60 18.32 20.10
C PHE A 304 2.47 17.50 19.49
N PHE A 305 1.63 18.13 18.67
CA PHE A 305 0.58 17.43 17.91
C PHE A 305 1.15 16.33 17.01
N GLU A 306 2.20 16.65 16.24
CA GLU A 306 2.85 15.66 15.38
C GLU A 306 3.43 14.49 16.18
N LEU A 307 4.04 14.75 17.33
CA LEU A 307 4.60 13.73 18.22
C LEU A 307 3.52 12.81 18.80
N VAL A 308 2.37 13.36 19.23
CA VAL A 308 1.26 12.56 19.75
C VAL A 308 0.62 11.72 18.64
N ILE A 309 0.41 12.30 17.44
CA ILE A 309 -0.08 11.54 16.27
C ILE A 309 0.89 10.40 15.95
N ALA A 310 2.19 10.69 15.93
CA ALA A 310 3.22 9.70 15.65
C ALA A 310 3.21 8.55 16.66
N GLU A 311 3.07 8.83 17.96
CA GLU A 311 3.04 7.79 18.99
C GLU A 311 1.73 6.98 18.95
N ASN A 312 0.58 7.64 18.85
CA ASN A 312 -0.72 6.97 18.71
C ASN A 312 -0.78 6.04 17.49
N ARG A 313 -0.09 6.39 16.40
CA ARG A 313 -0.07 5.63 15.14
C ARG A 313 1.19 4.81 14.93
N ARG A 314 2.08 4.72 15.93
CA ARG A 314 3.37 4.02 15.86
C ARG A 314 3.27 2.58 15.37
N TYR A 315 2.20 1.86 15.73
CA TYR A 315 1.96 0.46 15.36
C TYR A 315 0.87 0.26 14.29
N SER A 316 0.42 1.34 13.64
CA SER A 316 -0.58 1.27 12.57
C SER A 316 -0.02 0.60 11.31
N LEU A 317 -0.57 -0.56 10.92
CA LEU A 317 -0.22 -1.20 9.64
C LEU A 317 -0.65 -0.33 8.45
N GLY A 318 -1.81 0.33 8.56
CA GLY A 318 -2.36 1.16 7.50
C GLY A 318 -1.43 2.31 7.12
N ASP A 319 -0.79 2.94 8.11
CA ASP A 319 0.13 4.06 7.86
C ASP A 319 1.47 3.60 7.29
N LEU A 320 1.99 2.44 7.74
CA LEU A 320 3.20 1.85 7.15
C LEU A 320 2.99 1.56 5.65
N PHE A 321 1.83 0.98 5.31
CA PHE A 321 1.47 0.70 3.93
C PHE A 321 1.20 1.99 3.14
N SER A 322 0.44 2.95 3.66
CA SER A 322 0.14 4.19 2.92
C SER A 322 1.39 5.00 2.57
N GLN A 323 2.36 5.07 3.49
CA GLN A 323 3.62 5.81 3.30
C GLN A 323 4.59 5.13 2.31
N ASN A 324 4.56 3.79 2.20
CA ASN A 324 5.52 3.02 1.37
C ASN A 324 4.92 2.51 0.05
N ILE A 325 3.61 2.29 -0.03
CA ILE A 325 2.93 1.80 -1.23
C ILE A 325 2.99 2.83 -2.36
N GLU A 326 3.11 4.12 -2.09
CA GLU A 326 2.98 5.15 -3.13
C GLU A 326 4.02 4.98 -4.27
N LEU A 327 5.31 4.80 -3.96
CA LEU A 327 6.34 4.60 -5.00
C LEU A 327 6.33 3.17 -5.57
N LEU A 328 6.00 2.17 -4.74
CA LEU A 328 5.93 0.76 -5.16
C LEU A 328 4.73 0.49 -6.07
N ALA A 329 3.54 0.93 -5.67
CA ALA A 329 2.33 0.80 -6.45
C ALA A 329 2.46 1.57 -7.75
N GLN A 330 2.89 2.84 -7.76
CA GLN A 330 2.95 3.64 -8.99
C GLN A 330 3.70 2.98 -10.16
N ARG A 331 4.66 2.08 -9.89
CA ARG A 331 5.32 1.26 -10.93
C ARG A 331 4.86 -0.19 -11.02
N VAL A 332 4.47 -0.84 -9.93
CA VAL A 332 3.91 -2.21 -10.01
C VAL A 332 2.60 -2.18 -10.80
N THR A 333 1.78 -1.14 -10.66
CA THR A 333 0.66 -0.87 -11.58
C THR A 333 1.15 -0.33 -12.92
N GLY A 334 2.12 0.60 -12.96
CA GLY A 334 2.62 1.17 -14.22
C GLY A 334 3.25 0.18 -15.21
N SER A 335 3.99 -0.84 -14.75
CA SER A 335 4.60 -1.86 -15.62
C SER A 335 3.59 -2.91 -16.08
N ALA A 336 2.61 -3.26 -15.22
CA ALA A 336 1.47 -4.07 -15.62
C ALA A 336 0.68 -3.40 -16.77
N GLY A 337 0.65 -2.06 -16.79
CA GLY A 337 0.00 -1.29 -17.85
C GLY A 337 0.62 -1.46 -19.25
N ARG A 338 1.96 -1.57 -19.37
CA ARG A 338 2.65 -1.79 -20.67
C ARG A 338 2.29 -3.13 -21.31
N MET A 339 2.05 -4.17 -20.50
CA MET A 339 1.54 -5.44 -21.01
C MET A 339 0.02 -5.40 -21.23
N GLY A 340 -0.71 -4.58 -20.47
CA GLY A 340 -2.15 -4.38 -20.58
C GLY A 340 -2.62 -3.76 -21.91
N GLU A 341 -1.81 -2.90 -22.54
CA GLU A 341 -2.14 -2.24 -23.82
C GLU A 341 -2.50 -3.23 -24.93
N LYS A 342 -1.75 -4.35 -25.04
CA LYS A 342 -2.00 -5.41 -26.02
C LYS A 342 -3.29 -6.20 -25.78
N TYR A 343 -3.96 -5.96 -24.65
CA TYR A 343 -5.14 -6.71 -24.21
C TYR A 343 -6.42 -5.85 -24.17
N ILE A 344 -6.36 -4.61 -24.64
CA ILE A 344 -7.53 -3.74 -24.84
C ILE A 344 -7.80 -3.66 -26.33
N ALA A 345 -8.91 -4.24 -26.79
CA ALA A 345 -9.32 -4.14 -28.18
C ALA A 345 -10.00 -2.79 -28.43
N ASN A 346 -9.30 -1.89 -29.13
CA ASN A 346 -9.81 -0.60 -29.56
C ASN A 346 -10.44 -0.63 -30.97
N SER A 347 -10.28 -1.75 -31.68
CA SER A 347 -10.84 -1.95 -33.03
C SER A 347 -11.43 -3.35 -33.20
N ARG A 348 -12.23 -3.55 -34.26
CA ARG A 348 -12.76 -4.87 -34.64
C ARG A 348 -11.64 -5.87 -34.96
N THR A 349 -10.55 -5.43 -35.59
CA THR A 349 -9.42 -6.31 -35.94
C THR A 349 -8.71 -6.82 -34.68
N GLU A 350 -8.46 -5.93 -33.72
CA GLU A 350 -7.90 -6.30 -32.41
C GLU A 350 -8.85 -7.21 -31.61
N PHE A 351 -10.17 -6.98 -31.70
CA PHE A 351 -11.17 -7.82 -31.05
C PHE A 351 -11.18 -9.26 -31.56
N TRP A 352 -11.09 -9.45 -32.89
CA TRP A 352 -10.97 -10.79 -33.47
C TRP A 352 -9.60 -11.43 -33.22
N ALA A 353 -8.52 -10.65 -33.15
CA ALA A 353 -7.22 -11.15 -32.74
C ALA A 353 -7.24 -11.64 -31.28
N LEU A 354 -7.89 -10.89 -30.39
CA LEU A 354 -8.09 -11.27 -28.99
C LEU A 354 -8.90 -12.56 -28.87
N LEU A 355 -9.99 -12.69 -29.64
CA LEU A 355 -10.79 -13.92 -29.68
C LEU A 355 -9.97 -15.13 -30.13
N ARG A 356 -9.18 -15.01 -31.21
CA ARG A 356 -8.32 -16.11 -31.69
C ARG A 356 -7.30 -16.53 -30.64
N GLY A 357 -6.68 -15.56 -29.97
CA GLY A 357 -5.76 -15.83 -28.87
C GLY A 357 -6.44 -16.50 -27.66
N ALA A 358 -7.67 -16.10 -27.35
CA ALA A 358 -8.47 -16.67 -26.27
C ALA A 358 -8.95 -18.10 -26.57
N LEU A 359 -9.40 -18.34 -27.80
CA LEU A 359 -9.71 -19.69 -28.29
C LEU A 359 -8.49 -20.59 -28.06
N GLY A 360 -7.31 -20.22 -28.57
CA GLY A 360 -6.07 -21.00 -28.37
C GLY A 360 -5.78 -21.33 -26.91
N ALA A 361 -5.98 -20.39 -25.98
CA ALA A 361 -5.83 -20.66 -24.55
C ALA A 361 -6.86 -21.68 -24.02
N GLY A 362 -8.12 -21.60 -24.46
CA GLY A 362 -9.18 -22.55 -24.09
C GLY A 362 -8.83 -23.99 -24.42
N PHE A 363 -8.22 -24.25 -25.58
CA PHE A 363 -7.73 -25.58 -25.97
C PHE A 363 -6.71 -26.13 -24.96
N PHE A 364 -5.66 -25.37 -24.63
CA PHE A 364 -4.65 -25.80 -23.65
C PHE A 364 -5.24 -25.98 -22.25
N ILE A 365 -6.17 -25.12 -21.84
CA ILE A 365 -6.82 -25.22 -20.53
C ILE A 365 -7.61 -26.53 -20.39
N ALA A 366 -8.30 -26.97 -21.45
CA ALA A 366 -9.01 -28.26 -21.44
C ALA A 366 -8.07 -29.45 -21.27
N LEU A 367 -6.90 -29.42 -21.92
CA LEU A 367 -5.87 -30.44 -21.77
C LEU A 367 -5.26 -30.43 -20.36
N MET A 368 -4.99 -29.25 -19.80
CA MET A 368 -4.52 -29.11 -18.42
C MET A 368 -5.55 -29.63 -17.41
N ALA A 369 -6.84 -29.34 -17.63
CA ALA A 369 -7.94 -29.84 -16.81
C ALA A 369 -8.00 -31.37 -16.85
N GLY A 370 -7.95 -31.96 -18.05
CA GLY A 370 -7.92 -33.41 -18.24
C GLY A 370 -6.71 -34.07 -17.58
N THR A 371 -5.51 -33.51 -17.77
CA THR A 371 -4.27 -34.03 -17.17
C THR A 371 -4.33 -34.00 -15.64
N LYS A 372 -4.89 -32.93 -15.06
CA LYS A 372 -5.15 -32.86 -13.62
C LYS A 372 -6.14 -33.95 -13.18
N LEU A 373 -7.26 -34.11 -13.90
CA LEU A 373 -8.27 -35.12 -13.56
C LEU A 373 -7.67 -36.53 -13.58
N LEU A 374 -6.90 -36.86 -14.62
CA LEU A 374 -6.17 -38.13 -14.74
C LEU A 374 -5.25 -38.39 -13.55
N PHE A 375 -4.43 -37.39 -13.19
CA PHE A 375 -3.49 -37.53 -12.07
C PHE A 375 -4.21 -37.73 -10.72
N ASN A 376 -5.41 -37.19 -10.55
CA ASN A 376 -6.15 -37.29 -9.29
C ASN A 376 -7.09 -38.52 -9.21
N PHE A 377 -7.00 -39.47 -10.15
CA PHE A 377 -7.70 -40.75 -10.01
C PHE A 377 -7.07 -41.63 -8.93
N ASP A 378 -5.74 -41.65 -8.86
CA ASP A 378 -5.05 -42.37 -7.80
C ASP A 378 -4.87 -41.48 -6.56
N PRO A 379 -4.98 -42.04 -5.34
CA PRO A 379 -4.70 -41.31 -4.12
C PRO A 379 -3.19 -41.04 -4.00
N HIS A 380 -2.84 -39.76 -3.86
CA HIS A 380 -1.46 -39.31 -3.69
C HIS A 380 -1.30 -38.55 -2.36
N PRO A 381 -0.08 -38.49 -1.79
CA PRO A 381 0.18 -37.63 -0.64
C PRO A 381 -0.15 -36.17 -0.96
N PRO A 382 -0.74 -35.39 -0.03
CA PRO A 382 -1.20 -34.02 -0.27
C PRO A 382 -0.13 -33.11 -0.91
N ILE A 383 1.12 -33.19 -0.44
CA ILE A 383 2.24 -32.39 -0.96
C ILE A 383 2.54 -32.73 -2.42
N VAL A 384 2.47 -34.02 -2.79
CA VAL A 384 2.68 -34.47 -4.17
C VAL A 384 1.55 -33.97 -5.06
N THR A 385 0.29 -34.10 -4.60
CA THR A 385 -0.87 -33.55 -5.30
C THR A 385 -0.76 -32.06 -5.54
N ALA A 386 -0.41 -31.28 -4.51
CA ALA A 386 -0.21 -29.83 -4.63
C ALA A 386 0.91 -29.51 -5.62
N PHE A 387 2.04 -30.19 -5.55
CA PHE A 387 3.19 -29.94 -6.42
C PHE A 387 2.86 -30.26 -7.88
N VAL A 388 2.33 -31.44 -8.17
CA VAL A 388 2.03 -31.87 -9.55
C VAL A 388 0.93 -31.00 -10.15
N ASN A 389 -0.17 -30.75 -9.42
CA ASN A 389 -1.21 -29.84 -9.91
C ASN A 389 -0.67 -28.42 -10.15
N SER A 390 0.22 -27.94 -9.28
CA SER A 390 0.90 -26.65 -9.46
C SER A 390 1.80 -26.62 -10.69
N MET A 391 2.50 -27.72 -11.02
CA MET A 391 3.32 -27.80 -12.22
C MET A 391 2.49 -27.89 -13.49
N ILE A 392 1.43 -28.71 -13.52
CA ILE A 392 0.51 -28.80 -14.66
C ILE A 392 -0.05 -27.41 -14.97
N TYR A 393 -0.54 -26.71 -13.95
CA TYR A 393 -1.12 -25.40 -14.13
C TYR A 393 -0.08 -24.30 -14.38
N GLY A 394 0.97 -24.24 -13.57
CA GLY A 394 2.02 -23.21 -13.66
C GLY A 394 2.75 -23.24 -15.00
N LEU A 395 3.21 -24.43 -15.43
CA LEU A 395 3.89 -24.59 -16.72
C LEU A 395 2.92 -24.41 -17.89
N GLY A 396 1.68 -24.90 -17.77
CA GLY A 396 0.67 -24.72 -18.81
C GLY A 396 0.32 -23.25 -19.04
N PHE A 397 0.17 -22.44 -17.99
CA PHE A 397 -0.05 -21.00 -18.13
C PHE A 397 1.16 -20.25 -18.68
N VAL A 398 2.39 -20.68 -18.33
CA VAL A 398 3.59 -20.13 -18.96
C VAL A 398 3.61 -20.46 -20.44
N LEU A 399 3.29 -21.69 -20.85
CA LEU A 399 3.22 -22.08 -22.25
C LEU A 399 2.19 -21.26 -23.04
N ILE A 400 0.97 -21.13 -22.52
CA ILE A 400 -0.08 -20.31 -23.13
C ILE A 400 0.43 -18.87 -23.36
N TYR A 401 1.11 -18.31 -22.36
CA TYR A 401 1.69 -16.97 -22.44
C TYR A 401 2.81 -16.86 -23.48
N LEU A 402 3.76 -17.82 -23.52
CA LEU A 402 4.89 -17.80 -24.44
C LEU A 402 4.46 -17.95 -25.91
N VAL A 403 3.40 -18.71 -26.18
CA VAL A 403 2.82 -18.87 -27.53
C VAL A 403 1.97 -17.65 -27.94
N GLY A 404 1.73 -16.70 -27.03
CA GLY A 404 0.97 -15.48 -27.31
C GLY A 404 -0.54 -15.66 -27.25
N PHE A 405 -1.02 -16.73 -26.62
CA PHE A 405 -2.43 -16.94 -26.34
C PHE A 405 -2.89 -16.19 -25.08
N THR A 406 -4.19 -15.97 -25.00
CA THR A 406 -4.78 -15.04 -24.04
C THR A 406 -5.62 -15.77 -23.00
N VAL A 407 -5.24 -15.68 -21.74
CA VAL A 407 -6.08 -16.17 -20.64
C VAL A 407 -6.99 -15.04 -20.15
N ALA A 408 -8.29 -15.28 -20.22
CA ALA A 408 -9.30 -14.36 -19.70
C ALA A 408 -9.11 -14.07 -18.20
N THR A 409 -9.60 -12.93 -17.71
CA THR A 409 -9.69 -12.56 -16.28
C THR A 409 -8.38 -12.25 -15.54
N LYS A 410 -7.20 -12.44 -16.16
CA LYS A 410 -5.91 -11.91 -15.66
C LYS A 410 -5.69 -10.45 -16.04
N GLN A 411 -6.16 -10.09 -17.22
CA GLN A 411 -6.08 -8.77 -17.83
C GLN A 411 -6.79 -7.63 -17.08
N PRO A 412 -7.97 -7.80 -16.45
CA PRO A 412 -8.68 -6.71 -15.78
C PRO A 412 -7.81 -6.07 -14.68
N ALA A 413 -7.03 -6.90 -13.98
CA ALA A 413 -6.10 -6.42 -12.96
C ALA A 413 -4.97 -5.56 -13.53
N MET A 414 -4.47 -5.92 -14.72
CA MET A 414 -3.45 -5.14 -15.42
C MET A 414 -4.02 -3.87 -16.06
N THR A 415 -5.25 -3.90 -16.54
CA THR A 415 -5.87 -2.73 -17.19
C THR A 415 -6.34 -1.67 -16.19
N ALA A 416 -6.81 -2.06 -15.00
CA ALA A 416 -7.12 -1.14 -13.91
C ALA A 416 -5.93 -0.24 -13.52
N ALA A 417 -4.72 -0.79 -13.67
CA ALA A 417 -3.47 -0.09 -13.46
C ALA A 417 -3.22 1.03 -14.49
N THR A 418 -3.46 0.73 -15.78
CA THR A 418 -3.41 1.68 -16.90
C THR A 418 -4.46 2.78 -16.73
N ILE A 419 -5.68 2.39 -16.37
CA ILE A 419 -6.82 3.27 -16.07
C ILE A 419 -6.45 4.26 -14.96
N ALA A 420 -5.77 3.83 -13.91
CA ALA A 420 -5.33 4.75 -12.87
C ALA A 420 -4.14 5.63 -13.29
N ALA A 421 -3.25 5.13 -14.14
CA ALA A 421 -2.08 5.90 -14.61
C ALA A 421 -2.46 7.12 -15.47
N SER A 422 -3.53 7.04 -16.26
CA SER A 422 -4.07 8.16 -17.05
C SER A 422 -4.73 9.26 -16.19
N ILE A 423 -4.96 9.05 -14.90
CA ILE A 423 -5.60 10.05 -14.02
C ILE A 423 -4.69 11.27 -13.76
N ARG A 424 -3.36 11.11 -13.88
CA ARG A 424 -2.38 12.21 -13.68
C ARG A 424 -2.20 13.14 -14.88
N SER A 425 -2.74 12.82 -16.06
CA SER A 425 -2.43 13.59 -17.27
C SER A 425 -3.28 14.83 -17.49
N THR A 426 -4.33 15.04 -16.70
CA THR A 426 -5.35 16.04 -17.05
C THR A 426 -5.78 16.82 -15.82
N GLU A 427 -4.86 17.55 -15.18
CA GLU A 427 -5.13 18.28 -13.93
C GLU A 427 -6.22 19.39 -14.08
N GLU A 428 -6.66 19.74 -15.29
CA GLU A 428 -7.58 20.88 -15.50
C GLU A 428 -8.84 20.65 -16.37
N GLN A 429 -9.15 19.45 -16.88
CA GLN A 429 -10.32 19.28 -17.78
C GLN A 429 -11.54 18.55 -17.15
N PRO A 430 -12.77 19.05 -17.39
CA PRO A 430 -14.02 18.40 -16.97
C PRO A 430 -14.29 17.02 -17.61
N ASP A 431 -13.61 16.66 -18.71
CA ASP A 431 -13.75 15.37 -19.42
C ASP A 431 -12.94 14.19 -18.84
N ARG A 432 -12.24 14.38 -17.70
CA ARG A 432 -11.38 13.35 -17.08
C ARG A 432 -12.10 12.03 -16.78
N LEU A 433 -13.34 12.10 -16.30
CA LEU A 433 -14.13 10.92 -15.97
C LEU A 433 -14.67 10.20 -17.21
N GLU A 434 -14.81 10.91 -18.33
CA GLU A 434 -15.35 10.35 -19.57
C GLU A 434 -14.34 9.46 -20.29
N GLY A 435 -13.08 9.92 -20.40
CA GLY A 435 -11.98 9.10 -20.94
C GLY A 435 -11.70 7.87 -20.07
N LEU A 436 -11.77 8.02 -18.74
CA LEU A 436 -11.65 6.90 -17.80
C LEU A 436 -12.76 5.87 -18.00
N ALA A 437 -14.00 6.33 -18.16
CA ALA A 437 -15.12 5.46 -18.43
C ALA A 437 -15.03 4.79 -19.81
N ASN A 438 -14.50 5.45 -20.84
CA ASN A 438 -14.26 4.84 -22.17
C ASN A 438 -13.25 3.68 -22.07
N LEU A 439 -12.15 3.89 -21.33
CA LEU A 439 -11.14 2.86 -21.12
C LEU A 439 -11.67 1.67 -20.32
N VAL A 440 -12.47 1.90 -19.28
CA VAL A 440 -13.16 0.82 -18.53
C VAL A 440 -14.11 0.03 -19.44
N VAL A 441 -14.90 0.70 -20.30
CA VAL A 441 -15.81 0.03 -21.25
C VAL A 441 -15.02 -0.84 -22.24
N ALA A 442 -13.95 -0.31 -22.82
CA ALA A 442 -13.09 -1.07 -23.75
C ALA A 442 -12.44 -2.27 -23.06
N THR A 443 -12.07 -2.12 -21.79
CA THR A 443 -11.54 -3.20 -20.96
C THR A 443 -12.57 -4.29 -20.75
N LEU A 444 -13.76 -3.95 -20.24
CA LEU A 444 -14.83 -4.90 -19.98
C LEU A 444 -15.21 -5.68 -21.25
N ARG A 445 -15.32 -4.98 -22.38
CA ARG A 445 -15.56 -5.59 -23.69
C ARG A 445 -14.49 -6.62 -24.06
N SER A 446 -13.22 -6.25 -23.90
CA SER A 446 -12.08 -7.13 -24.18
C SER A 446 -12.08 -8.36 -23.26
N GLN A 447 -12.49 -8.19 -22.01
CA GLN A 447 -12.66 -9.30 -21.07
C GLN A 447 -13.78 -10.25 -21.49
N VAL A 448 -14.94 -9.72 -21.88
CA VAL A 448 -16.08 -10.53 -22.30
C VAL A 448 -15.70 -11.42 -23.49
N ILE A 449 -15.06 -10.88 -24.52
CA ILE A 449 -14.70 -11.69 -25.70
C ILE A 449 -13.60 -12.72 -25.39
N ALA A 450 -12.65 -12.38 -24.51
CA ALA A 450 -11.63 -13.33 -24.06
C ALA A 450 -12.26 -14.47 -23.24
N ILE A 451 -13.21 -14.16 -22.35
CA ILE A 451 -13.95 -15.16 -21.58
C ILE A 451 -14.71 -16.10 -22.52
N ILE A 452 -15.42 -15.54 -23.51
CA ILE A 452 -16.17 -16.33 -24.50
C ILE A 452 -15.24 -17.25 -25.28
N GLY A 453 -14.10 -16.75 -25.77
CA GLY A 453 -13.12 -17.55 -26.49
C GLY A 453 -12.59 -18.72 -25.66
N ASN A 454 -12.16 -18.45 -24.42
CA ASN A 454 -11.68 -19.48 -23.51
C ASN A 454 -12.77 -20.52 -23.22
N LEU A 455 -14.00 -20.08 -22.93
CA LEU A 455 -15.15 -20.92 -22.60
C LEU A 455 -15.52 -21.87 -23.74
N ILE A 456 -15.68 -21.34 -24.95
CA ILE A 456 -16.08 -22.13 -26.13
C ILE A 456 -15.05 -23.22 -26.40
N LEU A 457 -13.77 -22.85 -26.56
CA LEU A 457 -12.79 -23.86 -26.96
C LEU A 457 -12.43 -24.80 -25.82
N ALA A 458 -12.48 -24.37 -24.55
CA ALA A 458 -12.30 -25.28 -23.42
C ALA A 458 -13.41 -26.33 -23.36
N PHE A 459 -14.68 -25.91 -23.53
CA PHE A 459 -15.82 -26.83 -23.55
C PHE A 459 -15.73 -27.81 -24.72
N VAL A 460 -15.54 -27.30 -25.94
CA VAL A 460 -15.48 -28.14 -27.16
C VAL A 460 -14.31 -29.12 -27.10
N THR A 461 -13.13 -28.66 -26.68
CA THR A 461 -11.94 -29.52 -26.60
C THR A 461 -12.14 -30.61 -25.56
N ALA A 462 -12.63 -30.27 -24.36
CA ALA A 462 -12.89 -31.27 -23.32
C ALA A 462 -13.96 -32.27 -23.75
N ALA A 463 -15.04 -31.82 -24.38
CA ALA A 463 -16.08 -32.69 -24.92
C ALA A 463 -15.52 -33.64 -26.00
N LEU A 464 -14.74 -33.10 -26.93
CA LEU A 464 -14.09 -33.88 -27.99
C LEU A 464 -13.11 -34.90 -27.42
N VAL A 465 -12.25 -34.50 -26.50
CA VAL A 465 -11.29 -35.41 -25.84
C VAL A 465 -12.03 -36.51 -25.09
N GLY A 466 -13.04 -36.17 -24.29
CA GLY A 466 -13.87 -37.15 -23.57
C GLY A 466 -14.56 -38.13 -24.53
N TYR A 467 -15.10 -37.63 -25.65
CA TYR A 467 -15.76 -38.44 -26.66
C TYR A 467 -14.79 -39.38 -27.38
N LEU A 468 -13.60 -38.89 -27.74
CA LEU A 468 -12.55 -39.70 -28.37
C LEU A 468 -12.08 -40.82 -27.43
N ILE A 469 -11.90 -40.52 -26.14
CA ILE A 469 -11.52 -41.52 -25.13
C ILE A 469 -12.60 -42.59 -25.00
N TRP A 470 -13.87 -42.20 -24.96
CA TRP A 470 -14.98 -43.16 -24.94
C TRP A 470 -15.02 -44.03 -26.20
N THR A 471 -14.90 -43.42 -27.38
CA THR A 471 -14.97 -44.11 -28.67
C THR A 471 -13.87 -45.16 -28.84
N TYR A 472 -12.61 -44.80 -28.52
CA TYR A 472 -11.45 -45.68 -28.74
C TYR A 472 -11.07 -46.52 -27.52
N GLY A 473 -11.40 -46.09 -26.31
CA GLY A 473 -11.06 -46.77 -25.05
C GLY A 473 -12.21 -47.57 -24.44
N HIS A 474 -13.44 -47.42 -24.96
CA HIS A 474 -14.66 -48.09 -24.50
C HIS A 474 -15.00 -47.85 -23.00
N ALA A 475 -14.43 -46.80 -22.41
CA ALA A 475 -14.70 -46.36 -21.05
C ALA A 475 -14.85 -44.84 -21.03
N HIS A 476 -15.78 -44.34 -20.21
CA HIS A 476 -15.93 -42.89 -20.01
C HIS A 476 -14.68 -42.32 -19.33
N PHE A 477 -14.35 -41.08 -19.69
CA PHE A 477 -13.18 -40.39 -19.15
C PHE A 477 -13.27 -40.24 -17.62
N LEU A 478 -14.45 -39.99 -17.07
CA LEU A 478 -14.70 -39.89 -15.63
C LEU A 478 -15.65 -41.00 -15.16
N PRO A 479 -15.45 -41.56 -13.95
CA PRO A 479 -16.47 -42.34 -13.27
C PRO A 479 -17.73 -41.49 -13.03
N THR A 480 -18.91 -42.12 -13.07
CA THR A 480 -20.23 -41.48 -12.94
C THR A 480 -20.31 -40.59 -11.68
N ALA A 481 -19.91 -41.13 -10.53
CA ALA A 481 -19.91 -40.39 -9.26
C ALA A 481 -19.01 -39.15 -9.28
N LYS A 482 -17.88 -39.20 -9.99
CA LYS A 482 -16.98 -38.05 -10.12
C LYS A 482 -17.58 -37.00 -11.05
N ALA A 483 -18.23 -37.43 -12.13
CA ALA A 483 -18.91 -36.53 -13.06
C ALA A 483 -20.08 -35.80 -12.37
N GLU A 484 -20.91 -36.50 -11.61
CA GLU A 484 -22.00 -35.90 -10.81
C GLU A 484 -21.45 -34.90 -9.79
N HIS A 485 -20.40 -35.26 -9.05
CA HIS A 485 -19.78 -34.37 -8.09
C HIS A 485 -19.24 -33.08 -8.74
N LEU A 486 -18.64 -33.17 -9.93
CA LEU A 486 -18.19 -31.98 -10.68
C LEU A 486 -19.36 -31.06 -11.09
N LEU A 487 -20.55 -31.61 -11.37
CA LEU A 487 -21.74 -30.83 -11.68
C LEU A 487 -22.32 -30.17 -10.42
N GLU A 488 -22.46 -30.91 -9.32
CA GLU A 488 -22.90 -30.37 -8.03
C GLU A 488 -22.01 -29.24 -7.54
N GLU A 489 -20.70 -29.44 -7.72
CA GLU A 489 -19.70 -28.44 -7.45
C GLU A 489 -20.02 -27.14 -8.20
N LEU A 490 -20.45 -27.17 -9.46
CA LEU A 490 -20.74 -25.98 -10.26
C LEU A 490 -22.04 -25.25 -9.86
N ASP A 491 -22.94 -25.89 -9.12
CA ASP A 491 -24.22 -25.28 -8.73
C ASP A 491 -23.99 -24.02 -7.87
N PRO A 492 -24.46 -22.84 -8.29
CA PRO A 492 -24.19 -21.58 -7.60
C PRO A 492 -24.90 -21.42 -6.25
N PHE A 493 -25.94 -22.20 -5.97
CA PHE A 493 -26.73 -22.11 -4.74
C PHE A 493 -26.45 -23.26 -3.77
N ARG A 494 -26.21 -24.45 -4.30
CA ARG A 494 -26.00 -25.67 -3.48
C ARG A 494 -24.54 -25.88 -3.08
N SER A 495 -23.62 -25.18 -3.73
CA SER A 495 -22.18 -25.30 -3.46
C SER A 495 -21.56 -23.97 -3.03
N ALA A 496 -20.31 -24.03 -2.57
CA ALA A 496 -19.49 -22.86 -2.31
C ALA A 496 -18.85 -22.24 -3.58
N ALA A 497 -19.38 -22.53 -4.79
CA ALA A 497 -18.83 -22.11 -6.08
C ALA A 497 -18.51 -20.61 -6.14
N ILE A 498 -19.39 -19.74 -5.63
CA ILE A 498 -19.19 -18.28 -5.64
C ILE A 498 -18.01 -17.90 -4.74
N ALA A 499 -17.90 -18.50 -3.55
CA ALA A 499 -16.80 -18.22 -2.61
C ALA A 499 -15.47 -18.69 -3.20
N HIS A 500 -15.42 -19.92 -3.75
CA HIS A 500 -14.24 -20.45 -4.43
C HIS A 500 -13.89 -19.66 -5.70
N ALA A 501 -14.87 -19.10 -6.40
CA ALA A 501 -14.65 -18.20 -7.53
C ALA A 501 -14.08 -16.85 -7.10
N ALA A 502 -14.51 -16.32 -5.95
CA ALA A 502 -13.93 -15.11 -5.38
C ALA A 502 -12.45 -15.33 -5.00
N ILE A 503 -12.09 -16.49 -4.45
CA ILE A 503 -10.70 -16.87 -4.19
C ILE A 503 -9.89 -16.86 -5.49
N ALA A 504 -10.40 -17.45 -6.58
CA ALA A 504 -9.74 -17.36 -7.89
C ALA A 504 -9.53 -15.91 -8.33
N GLY A 505 -10.54 -15.04 -8.13
CA GLY A 505 -10.45 -13.61 -8.41
C GLY A 505 -9.32 -12.92 -7.63
N ILE A 506 -9.14 -13.27 -6.35
CA ILE A 506 -8.05 -12.77 -5.51
C ILE A 506 -6.69 -13.29 -6.03
N CYS A 507 -6.58 -14.57 -6.38
CA CYS A 507 -5.36 -15.14 -6.98
C CYS A 507 -4.99 -14.48 -8.31
N LEU A 508 -5.98 -14.17 -9.16
CA LEU A 508 -5.79 -13.42 -10.41
C LEU A 508 -5.25 -12.01 -10.15
N PHE A 509 -5.80 -11.31 -9.15
CA PHE A 509 -5.28 -10.02 -8.72
C PHE A 509 -3.82 -10.12 -8.24
N PHE A 510 -3.51 -11.10 -7.36
CA PHE A 510 -2.13 -11.31 -6.89
C PHE A 510 -1.17 -11.66 -8.03
N SER A 511 -1.60 -12.45 -9.02
CA SER A 511 -0.80 -12.73 -10.22
C SER A 511 -0.38 -11.44 -10.95
N GLY A 512 -1.29 -10.46 -11.06
CA GLY A 512 -1.00 -9.14 -11.62
C GLY A 512 0.07 -8.37 -10.83
N LEU A 513 -0.03 -8.35 -9.49
CA LEU A 513 0.98 -7.74 -8.62
C LEU A 513 2.34 -8.43 -8.72
N ILE A 514 2.36 -9.77 -8.78
CA ILE A 514 3.59 -10.57 -8.95
C ILE A 514 4.24 -10.23 -10.29
N SER A 515 3.46 -10.13 -11.37
CA SER A 515 3.98 -9.72 -12.69
C SER A 515 4.66 -8.36 -12.61
N GLY A 516 3.97 -7.34 -12.05
CA GLY A 516 4.54 -5.99 -11.91
C GLY A 516 5.77 -5.93 -11.00
N TYR A 517 5.81 -6.74 -9.94
CA TYR A 517 6.97 -6.86 -9.07
C TYR A 517 8.19 -7.42 -9.83
N PHE A 518 8.02 -8.50 -10.61
CA PHE A 518 9.11 -9.11 -11.36
C PHE A 518 9.58 -8.26 -12.54
N ASP A 519 8.69 -7.53 -13.21
CA ASP A 519 9.06 -6.53 -14.23
C ASP A 519 9.89 -5.39 -13.62
N ASN A 520 9.45 -4.84 -12.48
CA ASN A 520 10.22 -3.82 -11.75
C ASN A 520 11.56 -4.39 -11.28
N ARG A 521 11.60 -5.64 -10.80
CA ARG A 521 12.83 -6.29 -10.37
C ARG A 521 13.80 -6.52 -11.54
N ALA A 522 13.30 -6.92 -12.71
CA ALA A 522 14.09 -7.08 -13.92
C ALA A 522 14.81 -5.79 -14.30
N ALA A 523 14.06 -4.68 -14.35
CA ALA A 523 14.60 -3.36 -14.67
C ALA A 523 15.54 -2.84 -13.56
N TYR A 524 15.09 -2.85 -12.31
CA TYR A 524 15.86 -2.32 -11.17
C TYR A 524 17.18 -3.05 -10.93
N THR A 525 17.17 -4.39 -11.01
CA THR A 525 18.40 -5.18 -10.79
C THR A 525 19.22 -5.38 -12.06
N ARG A 526 18.76 -4.88 -13.22
CA ARG A 526 19.44 -5.05 -14.51
C ARG A 526 19.64 -6.53 -14.86
N ILE A 527 18.56 -7.31 -14.72
CA ILE A 527 18.58 -8.75 -15.02
C ILE A 527 19.05 -9.04 -16.46
N PRO A 528 18.56 -8.32 -17.50
CA PRO A 528 19.01 -8.52 -18.88
C PRO A 528 20.52 -8.42 -19.03
N GLU A 529 21.11 -7.36 -18.47
CA GLU A 529 22.54 -7.10 -18.53
C GLU A 529 23.33 -8.14 -17.72
N ARG A 530 22.79 -8.56 -16.56
CA ARG A 530 23.40 -9.63 -15.73
C ARG A 530 23.40 -10.98 -16.43
N ILE A 531 22.37 -11.29 -17.21
CA ILE A 531 22.31 -12.51 -18.02
C ILE A 531 23.32 -12.41 -19.17
N ALA A 532 23.30 -11.29 -19.90
CA ALA A 532 24.18 -11.05 -21.03
C ALA A 532 25.68 -11.13 -20.68
N GLN A 533 26.07 -10.70 -19.47
CA GLN A 533 27.47 -10.71 -19.03
C GLN A 533 27.99 -12.07 -18.54
N ARG A 534 27.13 -13.09 -18.34
CA ARG A 534 27.55 -14.37 -17.73
C ARG A 534 28.61 -15.09 -18.59
N PRO A 535 29.81 -15.39 -18.05
CA PRO A 535 30.90 -15.97 -18.85
C PRO A 535 30.61 -17.35 -19.45
N ARG A 536 29.85 -18.20 -18.75
CA ARG A 536 29.45 -19.53 -19.26
C ARG A 536 28.43 -19.40 -20.39
N LEU A 537 27.45 -18.52 -20.24
CA LEU A 537 26.41 -18.28 -21.24
C LEU A 537 26.98 -17.69 -22.53
N ARG A 538 27.89 -16.71 -22.41
CA ARG A 538 28.60 -16.12 -23.55
C ARG A 538 29.47 -17.13 -24.28
N ARG A 539 30.06 -18.10 -23.56
CA ARG A 539 30.83 -19.21 -24.17
C ARG A 539 29.94 -20.18 -24.94
N TRP A 540 28.73 -20.47 -24.43
CA TRP A 540 27.84 -21.46 -25.04
C TRP A 540 27.01 -20.91 -26.20
N LEU A 541 26.49 -19.68 -26.07
CA LEU A 541 25.57 -19.09 -27.05
C LEU A 541 26.22 -18.00 -27.92
N GLY A 542 27.38 -17.46 -27.52
CA GLY A 542 27.96 -16.26 -28.11
C GLY A 542 27.45 -14.97 -27.44
N LYS A 543 28.12 -13.85 -27.70
CA LYS A 543 27.83 -12.55 -27.06
C LYS A 543 26.44 -12.02 -27.45
N ASP A 544 26.10 -12.08 -28.73
CA ASP A 544 24.85 -11.48 -29.24
C ASP A 544 23.62 -12.27 -28.82
N ARG A 545 23.69 -13.61 -28.85
CA ARG A 545 22.60 -14.46 -28.35
C ARG A 545 22.43 -14.39 -26.84
N ALA A 546 23.52 -14.24 -26.07
CA ALA A 546 23.41 -14.01 -24.63
C ALA A 546 22.73 -12.68 -24.31
N ARG A 547 22.97 -11.63 -25.13
CA ARG A 547 22.26 -10.35 -25.03
C ARG A 547 20.79 -10.49 -25.40
N ALA A 548 20.50 -11.10 -26.55
CA ALA A 548 19.12 -11.36 -26.99
C ALA A 548 18.32 -12.17 -25.96
N LEU A 549 18.94 -13.18 -25.34
CA LEU A 549 18.31 -13.95 -24.26
C LEU A 549 18.07 -13.10 -23.00
N GLY A 550 19.03 -12.26 -22.63
CA GLY A 550 18.88 -11.31 -21.53
C GLY A 550 17.71 -10.36 -21.77
N ASP A 551 17.63 -9.78 -22.97
CA ASP A 551 16.57 -8.88 -23.38
C ASP A 551 15.22 -9.60 -23.44
N TYR A 552 15.17 -10.83 -23.97
CA TYR A 552 13.95 -11.66 -23.98
C TYR A 552 13.44 -11.92 -22.57
N ILE A 553 14.30 -12.40 -21.67
CA ILE A 553 13.93 -12.64 -20.27
C ILE A 553 13.51 -11.33 -19.61
N GLY A 554 14.21 -10.23 -19.87
CA GLY A 554 13.87 -8.89 -19.37
C GLY A 554 12.44 -8.46 -19.68
N HIS A 555 12.02 -8.65 -20.94
CA HIS A 555 10.69 -8.25 -21.40
C HIS A 555 9.57 -9.21 -20.97
N HIS A 556 9.90 -10.48 -20.66
CA HIS A 556 8.90 -11.52 -20.36
C HIS A 556 8.90 -11.99 -18.90
N LEU A 557 9.84 -11.57 -18.04
CA LEU A 557 9.99 -12.12 -16.69
C LEU A 557 8.74 -11.94 -15.83
N GLY A 558 8.13 -10.75 -15.84
CA GLY A 558 6.88 -10.53 -15.09
C GLY A 558 5.75 -11.40 -15.61
N GLY A 559 5.58 -11.48 -16.93
CA GLY A 559 4.58 -12.33 -17.56
C GLY A 559 4.74 -13.81 -17.21
N ILE A 560 5.96 -14.34 -17.30
CA ILE A 560 6.30 -15.73 -16.93
C ILE A 560 6.02 -15.96 -15.45
N ALA A 561 6.56 -15.13 -14.56
CA ALA A 561 6.40 -15.30 -13.11
C ALA A 561 4.92 -15.22 -12.71
N GLY A 562 4.20 -14.20 -13.18
CA GLY A 562 2.79 -14.03 -12.87
C GLY A 562 1.93 -15.22 -13.32
N ASN A 563 2.16 -15.75 -14.53
CA ASN A 563 1.45 -16.95 -15.02
C ASN A 563 1.81 -18.21 -14.23
N PHE A 564 3.10 -18.40 -13.94
CA PHE A 564 3.57 -19.54 -13.17
C PHE A 564 2.97 -19.56 -11.75
N PHE A 565 3.11 -18.47 -11.01
CA PHE A 565 2.57 -18.37 -9.65
C PHE A 565 1.04 -18.42 -9.63
N PHE A 566 0.36 -17.93 -10.67
CA PHE A 566 -1.09 -18.11 -10.81
C PHE A 566 -1.46 -19.59 -10.89
N GLY A 567 -0.78 -20.35 -11.75
CA GLY A 567 -0.98 -21.79 -11.84
C GLY A 567 -0.66 -22.52 -10.55
N CYS A 568 0.41 -22.14 -9.84
CA CYS A 568 0.74 -22.73 -8.54
C CYS A 568 -0.35 -22.45 -7.49
N MET A 569 -0.89 -21.22 -7.43
CA MET A 569 -2.00 -20.91 -6.53
C MET A 569 -3.25 -21.76 -6.85
N LEU A 570 -3.60 -21.88 -8.13
CA LEU A 570 -4.72 -22.73 -8.56
C LEU A 570 -4.50 -24.22 -8.28
N GLY A 571 -3.27 -24.71 -8.42
CA GLY A 571 -2.94 -26.13 -8.25
C GLY A 571 -2.82 -26.58 -6.79
N SER A 572 -2.45 -25.67 -5.88
CA SER A 572 -2.18 -25.98 -4.47
C SER A 572 -3.29 -25.60 -3.49
N MET A 573 -4.23 -24.73 -3.86
CA MET A 573 -5.21 -24.19 -2.89
C MET A 573 -6.11 -25.25 -2.26
N GLY A 574 -6.60 -26.22 -3.03
CA GLY A 574 -7.41 -27.33 -2.48
C GLY A 574 -6.64 -28.14 -1.43
N THR A 575 -5.34 -28.38 -1.67
CA THR A 575 -4.47 -29.06 -0.71
C THR A 575 -4.19 -28.19 0.52
N LEU A 576 -4.01 -26.88 0.33
CA LEU A 576 -3.84 -25.94 1.44
C LEU A 576 -5.11 -25.92 2.33
N GLY A 577 -6.30 -25.94 1.73
CA GLY A 577 -7.57 -26.10 2.44
C GLY A 577 -7.60 -27.38 3.27
N TYR A 578 -7.25 -28.51 2.65
CA TYR A 578 -7.18 -29.80 3.32
C TYR A 578 -6.23 -29.80 4.53
N ILE A 579 -5.00 -29.27 4.38
CA ILE A 579 -4.00 -29.20 5.46
C ILE A 579 -4.47 -28.30 6.61
N LEU A 580 -5.14 -27.19 6.30
CA LEU A 580 -5.63 -26.23 7.30
C LEU A 580 -6.98 -26.63 7.92
N GLY A 581 -7.61 -27.71 7.45
CA GLY A 581 -8.97 -28.09 7.86
C GLY A 581 -10.04 -27.07 7.43
N LEU A 582 -9.77 -26.28 6.40
CA LEU A 582 -10.67 -25.25 5.87
C LEU A 582 -11.27 -25.70 4.53
N PRO A 583 -12.55 -25.39 4.23
CA PRO A 583 -13.18 -25.73 2.96
C PRO A 583 -12.72 -24.80 1.81
N LEU A 584 -11.39 -24.67 1.63
CA LEU A 584 -10.79 -23.84 0.59
C LEU A 584 -10.60 -24.65 -0.69
N ASP A 585 -11.18 -24.16 -1.77
CA ASP A 585 -10.94 -24.62 -3.14
C ASP A 585 -11.00 -23.44 -4.11
N ILE A 586 -10.65 -23.63 -5.38
CA ILE A 586 -10.68 -22.58 -6.40
C ILE A 586 -11.47 -23.00 -7.63
N ARG A 587 -12.36 -22.10 -8.05
CA ARG A 587 -13.13 -22.22 -9.28
C ARG A 587 -12.79 -21.09 -10.24
N HIS A 588 -12.18 -21.44 -11.36
CA HIS A 588 -11.89 -20.50 -12.44
C HIS A 588 -12.70 -20.88 -13.68
N ILE A 589 -13.35 -19.90 -14.31
CA ILE A 589 -14.33 -20.11 -15.39
C ILE A 589 -13.88 -21.09 -16.49
N ALA A 590 -12.66 -20.95 -17.00
CA ALA A 590 -12.21 -21.81 -18.09
C ALA A 590 -12.00 -23.28 -17.67
N PHE A 591 -11.61 -23.53 -16.42
CA PHE A 591 -11.53 -24.89 -15.87
C PHE A 591 -12.91 -25.43 -15.52
N ALA A 592 -13.79 -24.58 -14.99
CA ALA A 592 -15.20 -24.91 -14.73
C ALA A 592 -15.91 -25.35 -16.03
N ALA A 593 -15.66 -24.65 -17.14
CA ALA A 593 -16.16 -25.00 -18.46
C ALA A 593 -15.66 -26.37 -18.97
N ALA A 594 -14.35 -26.63 -18.84
CA ALA A 594 -13.77 -27.91 -19.24
C ALA A 594 -14.32 -29.06 -18.39
N ASN A 595 -14.39 -28.88 -17.07
CA ASN A 595 -14.94 -29.87 -16.15
C ASN A 595 -16.42 -30.14 -16.43
N TYR A 596 -17.21 -29.10 -16.73
CA TYR A 596 -18.61 -29.23 -17.13
C TYR A 596 -18.74 -30.10 -18.39
N ALA A 597 -17.93 -29.86 -19.41
CA ALA A 597 -17.92 -30.67 -20.64
C ALA A 597 -17.50 -32.13 -20.38
N TYR A 598 -16.42 -32.37 -19.64
CA TYR A 598 -15.99 -33.73 -19.29
C TYR A 598 -17.07 -34.48 -18.51
N ALA A 599 -17.77 -33.82 -17.59
CA ALA A 599 -18.86 -34.40 -16.82
C ALA A 599 -20.06 -34.76 -17.70
N LEU A 600 -20.52 -33.84 -18.57
CA LEU A 600 -21.64 -34.10 -19.48
C LEU A 600 -21.37 -35.28 -20.42
N VAL A 601 -20.17 -35.35 -21.02
CA VAL A 601 -19.81 -36.44 -21.93
C VAL A 601 -19.64 -37.76 -21.18
N SER A 602 -19.16 -37.73 -19.93
CA SER A 602 -19.03 -38.96 -19.12
C SER A 602 -20.38 -39.48 -18.60
N LEU A 603 -21.44 -38.66 -18.70
CA LEU A 603 -22.81 -39.02 -18.34
C LEU A 603 -23.70 -39.22 -19.58
N ASP A 604 -23.11 -39.40 -20.77
CA ASP A 604 -23.84 -39.56 -22.04
C ASP A 604 -24.86 -38.46 -22.33
N TRP A 605 -24.62 -37.25 -21.81
CA TRP A 605 -25.58 -36.13 -21.83
C TRP A 605 -26.92 -36.45 -21.15
N ALA A 606 -27.03 -37.58 -20.45
CA ALA A 606 -28.20 -38.07 -19.73
C ALA A 606 -28.34 -37.42 -18.34
N VAL A 607 -28.12 -36.10 -18.28
CA VAL A 607 -28.23 -35.31 -17.05
C VAL A 607 -29.64 -34.72 -16.96
N LEU A 608 -30.20 -34.69 -15.74
CA LEU A 608 -31.46 -33.99 -15.48
C LEU A 608 -31.37 -32.54 -15.96
N GLY A 609 -32.33 -32.11 -16.80
CA GLY A 609 -32.35 -30.77 -17.39
C GLY A 609 -32.06 -29.63 -16.41
N PRO A 610 -32.65 -29.60 -15.20
CA PRO A 610 -32.31 -28.60 -14.19
C PRO A 610 -30.84 -28.61 -13.76
N VAL A 611 -30.21 -29.77 -13.57
CA VAL A 611 -28.81 -29.88 -13.14
C VAL A 611 -27.88 -29.33 -14.21
N ALA A 612 -28.11 -29.68 -15.48
CA ALA A 612 -27.33 -29.14 -16.59
C ALA A 612 -27.47 -27.62 -16.70
N VAL A 613 -28.69 -27.09 -16.61
CA VAL A 613 -28.95 -25.63 -16.67
C VAL A 613 -28.28 -24.89 -15.51
N TRP A 614 -28.44 -25.35 -14.27
CA TRP A 614 -27.86 -24.70 -13.10
C TRP A 614 -26.33 -24.80 -13.07
N SER A 615 -25.76 -25.93 -13.47
CA SER A 615 -24.29 -26.10 -13.59
C SER A 615 -23.71 -25.19 -14.67
N GLY A 616 -24.37 -25.08 -15.83
CA GLY A 616 -23.98 -24.17 -16.91
C GLY A 616 -24.08 -22.70 -16.51
N LEU A 617 -25.17 -22.30 -15.82
CA LEU A 617 -25.29 -20.96 -15.23
C LEU A 617 -24.20 -20.73 -14.17
N GLY A 618 -23.88 -21.75 -13.39
CA GLY A 618 -22.79 -21.77 -12.43
C GLY A 618 -21.45 -21.39 -13.05
N VAL A 619 -21.09 -21.96 -14.21
CA VAL A 619 -19.88 -21.59 -14.96
C VAL A 619 -19.85 -20.10 -15.29
N LEU A 620 -20.99 -19.53 -15.71
CA LEU A 620 -21.10 -18.10 -16.02
C LEU A 620 -20.97 -17.23 -14.76
N VAL A 621 -21.62 -17.62 -13.66
CA VAL A 621 -21.55 -16.92 -12.36
C VAL A 621 -20.13 -16.96 -11.81
N ILE A 622 -19.43 -18.09 -11.92
CA ILE A 622 -18.01 -18.22 -11.55
C ILE A 622 -17.17 -17.20 -12.33
N GLY A 623 -17.35 -17.09 -13.65
CA GLY A 623 -16.61 -16.11 -14.46
C GLY A 623 -16.91 -14.67 -14.13
N ALA A 624 -18.19 -14.34 -13.92
CA ALA A 624 -18.59 -13.00 -13.48
C ALA A 624 -17.94 -12.65 -12.13
N THR A 625 -17.89 -13.61 -11.20
CA THR A 625 -17.26 -13.44 -9.89
C THR A 625 -15.74 -13.31 -10.00
N ASN A 626 -15.08 -14.15 -10.81
CA ASN A 626 -13.63 -14.05 -11.06
C ASN A 626 -13.26 -12.64 -11.57
N LEU A 627 -14.02 -12.13 -12.55
CA LEU A 627 -13.83 -10.81 -13.14
C LEU A 627 -14.11 -9.68 -12.15
N ALA A 628 -15.24 -9.73 -11.44
CA ALA A 628 -15.66 -8.67 -10.51
C ALA A 628 -14.64 -8.48 -9.37
N ILE A 629 -14.20 -9.58 -8.77
CA ILE A 629 -13.25 -9.55 -7.65
C ILE A 629 -11.85 -9.12 -8.12
N SER A 630 -11.34 -9.69 -9.22
CA SER A 630 -9.98 -9.36 -9.69
C SER A 630 -9.88 -7.91 -10.19
N PHE A 631 -10.86 -7.46 -10.98
CA PHE A 631 -10.93 -6.09 -11.49
C PHE A 631 -11.18 -5.09 -10.36
N GLY A 632 -12.15 -5.38 -9.48
CA GLY A 632 -12.53 -4.49 -8.38
C GLY A 632 -11.37 -4.23 -7.43
N LEU A 633 -10.63 -5.27 -7.03
CA LEU A 633 -9.48 -5.14 -6.15
C LEU A 633 -8.33 -4.39 -6.82
N ALA A 634 -8.08 -4.66 -8.10
CA ALA A 634 -7.06 -3.95 -8.87
C ALA A 634 -7.39 -2.46 -9.03
N LEU A 635 -8.63 -2.13 -9.38
CA LEU A 635 -9.09 -0.76 -9.50
C LEU A 635 -9.02 -0.03 -8.16
N PHE A 636 -9.42 -0.68 -7.07
CA PHE A 636 -9.31 -0.13 -5.72
C PHE A 636 -7.86 0.23 -5.37
N VAL A 637 -6.92 -0.69 -5.56
CA VAL A 637 -5.49 -0.45 -5.27
C VAL A 637 -4.93 0.62 -6.19
N ALA A 638 -5.28 0.61 -7.46
CA ALA A 638 -4.80 1.56 -8.45
C ALA A 638 -5.31 2.98 -8.15
N MET A 639 -6.58 3.16 -7.80
CA MET A 639 -7.13 4.45 -7.38
C MET A 639 -6.49 4.97 -6.09
N ARG A 640 -6.26 4.08 -5.11
CA ARG A 640 -5.60 4.45 -3.84
C ARG A 640 -4.15 4.88 -4.06
N ALA A 641 -3.42 4.22 -4.96
CA ALA A 641 -2.05 4.56 -5.33
C ALA A 641 -1.93 5.95 -6.01
N GLN A 642 -3.02 6.43 -6.62
CA GLN A 642 -3.10 7.74 -7.27
C GLN A 642 -3.77 8.81 -6.40
N ARG A 643 -4.10 8.51 -5.14
CA ARG A 643 -4.76 9.43 -4.20
C ARG A 643 -6.11 10.00 -4.71
N VAL A 644 -6.84 9.24 -5.52
CA VAL A 644 -8.18 9.63 -6.01
C VAL A 644 -9.15 9.72 -4.83
N LYS A 645 -9.86 10.85 -4.70
CA LYS A 645 -10.83 11.05 -3.61
C LYS A 645 -12.00 10.07 -3.77
N PHE A 646 -12.50 9.53 -2.66
CA PHE A 646 -13.60 8.55 -2.64
C PHE A 646 -14.87 9.04 -3.38
N THR A 647 -15.12 10.35 -3.38
CA THR A 647 -16.24 10.99 -4.08
C THR A 647 -16.16 10.86 -5.60
N GLU A 648 -14.96 10.87 -6.18
CA GLU A 648 -14.75 10.70 -7.63
C GLU A 648 -14.96 9.24 -8.06
N GLY A 649 -14.56 8.28 -7.22
CA GLY A 649 -14.82 6.86 -7.46
C GLY A 649 -16.31 6.52 -7.57
N ARG A 650 -17.15 7.13 -6.71
CA ARG A 650 -18.61 6.97 -6.77
C ARG A 650 -19.21 7.60 -8.03
N ARG A 651 -18.67 8.74 -8.49
CA ARG A 651 -19.10 9.39 -9.75
C ARG A 651 -18.78 8.52 -10.97
N LEU A 652 -17.58 7.92 -11.01
CA LEU A 652 -17.19 6.99 -12.08
C LEU A 652 -18.14 5.79 -12.14
N ALA A 653 -18.46 5.18 -11.00
CA ALA A 653 -19.39 4.05 -10.96
C ALA A 653 -20.79 4.42 -11.51
N TRP A 654 -21.31 5.59 -11.14
CA TRP A 654 -22.57 6.10 -11.69
C TRP A 654 -22.53 6.38 -13.19
N LEU A 655 -21.43 6.95 -13.70
CA LEU A 655 -21.21 7.18 -15.13
C LEU A 655 -21.21 5.86 -15.92
N LEU A 656 -20.52 4.84 -15.41
CA LEU A 656 -20.49 3.51 -16.02
C LEU A 656 -21.87 2.85 -16.02
N MET A 657 -22.61 2.95 -14.91
CA MET A 657 -23.98 2.46 -14.81
C MET A 657 -24.91 3.16 -15.82
N GLY A 658 -24.82 4.48 -15.91
CA GLY A 658 -25.60 5.27 -16.87
C GLY A 658 -25.30 4.90 -18.32
N ARG A 659 -24.02 4.63 -18.66
CA ARG A 659 -23.61 4.17 -20.00
C ARG A 659 -24.08 2.75 -20.30
N PHE A 660 -24.01 1.85 -19.32
CA PHE A 660 -24.50 0.48 -19.47
C PHE A 660 -26.00 0.44 -19.77
N LEU A 661 -26.79 1.27 -19.07
CA LEU A 661 -28.23 1.37 -19.28
C LEU A 661 -28.61 2.03 -20.62
N ARG A 662 -27.86 3.07 -21.04
CA ARG A 662 -28.17 3.83 -22.28
C ARG A 662 -27.60 3.20 -23.55
N GLN A 663 -26.44 2.56 -23.49
CA GLN A 663 -25.70 2.03 -24.64
C GLN A 663 -25.04 0.66 -24.33
N PRO A 664 -25.82 -0.39 -23.99
CA PRO A 664 -25.27 -1.69 -23.62
C PRO A 664 -24.46 -2.34 -24.76
N HIS A 665 -24.82 -2.06 -26.02
CA HIS A 665 -24.11 -2.59 -27.19
C HIS A 665 -22.64 -2.17 -27.26
N ARG A 666 -22.25 -1.00 -26.71
CA ARG A 666 -20.85 -0.54 -26.68
C ARG A 666 -19.96 -1.37 -25.75
N PHE A 667 -20.55 -2.04 -24.76
CA PHE A 667 -19.85 -2.94 -23.84
C PHE A 667 -19.56 -4.31 -24.46
N ILE A 668 -20.24 -4.65 -25.57
CA ILE A 668 -20.10 -5.94 -26.24
C ILE A 668 -19.33 -5.79 -27.55
N TRP A 669 -19.61 -4.75 -28.33
CA TRP A 669 -19.07 -4.59 -29.67
C TRP A 669 -18.12 -3.39 -29.80
N PRO A 670 -16.95 -3.56 -30.44
CA PRO A 670 -16.02 -2.47 -30.68
C PRO A 670 -16.46 -1.57 -31.85
N PRO A 671 -16.01 -0.30 -31.85
CA PRO A 671 -16.22 0.61 -32.98
C PRO A 671 -15.56 0.06 -34.26
N LYS A 672 -16.09 0.47 -35.42
CA LYS A 672 -15.61 0.00 -36.74
C LYS A 672 -14.17 0.48 -37.03
N HIS A 673 -13.82 1.66 -36.57
CA HIS A 673 -12.49 2.26 -36.66
C HIS A 673 -11.93 2.43 -35.25
N GLN A 674 -10.60 2.58 -35.12
CA GLN A 674 -9.95 2.84 -33.84
C GLN A 674 -10.53 4.10 -33.20
N ASP A 675 -10.91 4.00 -31.93
CA ASP A 675 -11.43 5.12 -31.17
C ASP A 675 -10.26 6.05 -30.80
N THR A 676 -10.22 7.24 -31.41
CA THR A 676 -9.11 8.20 -31.28
C THR A 676 -8.93 8.64 -29.83
N ASP A 677 -10.01 8.79 -29.07
CA ASP A 677 -9.98 9.21 -27.67
C ASP A 677 -9.33 8.14 -26.78
N ILE A 678 -9.58 6.86 -27.08
CA ILE A 678 -8.97 5.73 -26.36
C ILE A 678 -7.50 5.59 -26.76
N SER A 679 -7.18 5.73 -28.05
CA SER A 679 -5.81 5.70 -28.55
C SER A 679 -4.97 6.83 -27.96
N GLU A 680 -5.49 8.06 -27.89
CA GLU A 680 -4.78 9.20 -27.32
C GLU A 680 -4.49 9.00 -25.83
N VAL A 681 -5.45 8.47 -25.06
CA VAL A 681 -5.24 8.11 -23.64
C VAL A 681 -4.19 7.00 -23.49
N ILE A 682 -4.21 5.98 -24.35
CA ILE A 682 -3.23 4.89 -24.33
C ILE A 682 -1.84 5.40 -24.70
N ASP A 683 -1.70 6.17 -25.79
CA ASP A 683 -0.43 6.71 -26.27
C ASP A 683 0.17 7.70 -25.27
N THR A 684 -0.65 8.51 -24.60
CA THR A 684 -0.21 9.43 -23.53
C THR A 684 0.35 8.66 -22.33
N VAL A 685 -0.21 7.48 -22.01
CA VAL A 685 0.29 6.59 -20.96
C VAL A 685 1.58 5.88 -21.39
N ALA A 686 1.64 5.37 -22.63
CA ALA A 686 2.80 4.68 -23.20
C ALA A 686 4.03 5.61 -23.33
N HIS A 687 3.84 6.83 -23.88
CA HIS A 687 4.90 7.83 -24.05
C HIS A 687 5.44 8.38 -22.72
N ARG A 688 4.70 8.29 -21.61
CA ARG A 688 5.22 8.67 -20.28
C ARG A 688 5.89 7.51 -19.55
N ALA A 689 5.50 6.26 -19.83
CA ALA A 689 6.22 5.07 -19.35
C ALA A 689 7.61 4.96 -19.98
N ILE A 690 7.77 5.46 -21.21
CA ILE A 690 9.03 5.64 -21.92
C ILE A 690 9.43 7.11 -21.79
N GLY A 691 9.98 7.52 -20.64
CA GLY A 691 10.34 8.92 -20.40
C GLY A 691 11.06 9.55 -21.60
N SER A 692 10.36 10.47 -22.28
CA SER A 692 10.79 11.32 -23.41
C SER A 692 12.22 11.05 -23.92
N GLN A 693 12.36 10.12 -24.86
CA GLN A 693 13.42 10.23 -25.86
C GLN A 693 12.82 10.92 -27.08
N ARG A 694 12.95 12.24 -27.15
CA ARG A 694 13.13 12.84 -28.48
C ARG A 694 14.54 12.43 -28.92
N PRO A 695 14.74 11.79 -30.08
CA PRO A 695 16.07 11.80 -30.66
C PRO A 695 16.42 13.27 -30.89
N GLY A 696 17.51 13.73 -30.29
CA GLY A 696 18.07 15.02 -30.66
C GLY A 696 18.37 14.95 -32.15
N GLY A 697 17.54 15.66 -32.94
CA GLY A 697 17.90 16.03 -34.30
C GLY A 697 19.17 16.87 -34.24
N ALA A 698 20.02 16.64 -35.25
CA ALA A 698 21.26 17.34 -35.50
C ALA A 698 21.14 18.86 -35.36
#